data_AF-A0A975PBL3-F1
#
_entry.id   AF-A0A975PBL3-F1
#
_cell.length_a   1.000
_cell.length_b   1.000
_cell.length_c   1.000
_cell.angle_alpha   90.00
_cell.angle_beta   90.00
_cell.angle_gamma   90.00
#
_symmetry.space_group_name_H-M   'P 1'
#
loop_
_entity.id
_entity.type
_entity.pdbx_description
1 polymer ?
#
loop_
_entity_poly.entity_id
_entity_poly.type
_entity_poly.pdbx_seq_one_letter_code
_entity_poly.pdbx_strand_id
1 'polypeptide(L)'
;MTAPEQTYDVGILGWWYGKNYGSILTYYGLNRAIETLGFRALMVHEALGYNGYRVLWPDDILSMEFARRAGYHYTSQVHFSELPALNARARTFIVGSDQLWNPVIGRVNDDLFLDFVSPENRRVAYATSFGNRGTAKFKPDFVAKHSANLQQFNAISVREGYAVDTARDIFGVVATQVVDPVFLLPTSAYDALADMASVELSGDYLAVFFLDPNPEKRDVAVALAERLGLARIVVIPNPDGGRPLAEELFADPRFEILDEDAPENFLHAYRAASYVVTDSFHGTAFATIFGKPFSSIYNTHRGVDRFKNLLNWLGFGESRRLLETDTAETLAANPNLSLTLDYTKTNARIAEGRTRSLAWLQAALTTERGTTAALPATDGAPQRPGSKPPAPFTAGNAAWQVSARGAGQDLKVAPDGAVRGNQVWCDLPPQPAPGSACRLTLDWTVRSTAPALNLHLRNPQTGAFHVIGKVAVEGRVNVVRRDTVDFIMPPGGFSQFMLGAVHFSGPGGGAWITGLALDEISPAEMQKAPAKPKPPTHAELARKLALDDHDRFVKAHAEAGRSLTSARARIMFHAHAIEKGLSRLDFRGGFGKISVPALAREMGAWLQAGRDPQDAYFRTAAAVMQAYFERHRQIDVDVSAFRALFAAPVLAQIEAAGTAEGGVLAAAADREPVPEVNADNRFLDVVYGRRSIRDFTADPVSDEDLRRAVQLAMQAPSVCNRQAGRVHVFSDPLRIQAAIDIQGGFGGYNTPPRLLLVTADLNAFLFASERNQAFVDGGLFMMGLLLGLQHVGLGGCPLNTAMNTQREAALRELLDIPESEVFISFVAAGHYDPAILTPRSRRVGVEQVMRHHDQPATDAVPAFRQDEAVK
;
A
#
# COMPACT_ATOMS: atom_id res chain seq x y z
N MET A 1 -18.37 -48.63 5.20
CA MET A 1 -19.84 -48.68 5.19
C MET A 1 -20.35 -47.26 5.10
N THR A 2 -21.06 -47.00 4.01
CA THR A 2 -21.57 -45.73 3.51
C THR A 2 -22.64 -45.12 4.43
N ALA A 3 -22.37 -43.93 4.98
CA ALA A 3 -23.44 -42.98 5.26
C ALA A 3 -23.77 -42.29 3.92
N PRO A 4 -25.04 -42.10 3.55
CA PRO A 4 -25.39 -41.38 2.32
C PRO A 4 -24.81 -39.97 2.42
N GLU A 5 -23.96 -39.58 1.46
CA GLU A 5 -23.40 -38.23 1.39
C GLU A 5 -24.56 -37.23 1.42
N GLN A 6 -24.68 -36.46 2.51
CA GLN A 6 -25.74 -35.48 2.64
C GLN A 6 -25.60 -34.47 1.50
N THR A 7 -26.53 -34.52 0.55
CA THR A 7 -26.64 -33.54 -0.53
C THR A 7 -27.31 -32.28 0.04
N TYR A 8 -26.62 -31.15 -0.10
CA TYR A 8 -27.09 -29.81 0.22
C TYR A 8 -27.60 -29.13 -1.05
N ASP A 9 -28.49 -28.17 -0.89
CA ASP A 9 -29.00 -27.40 -2.03
C ASP A 9 -28.01 -26.30 -2.42
N VAL A 10 -27.42 -25.64 -1.42
CA VAL A 10 -26.55 -24.46 -1.60
C VAL A 10 -25.26 -24.58 -0.81
N GLY A 11 -24.10 -24.46 -1.47
CA GLY A 11 -22.79 -24.27 -0.86
C GLY A 11 -22.43 -22.79 -0.77
N ILE A 12 -22.23 -22.25 0.43
CA ILE A 12 -21.95 -20.83 0.70
C ILE A 12 -20.45 -20.61 0.92
N LEU A 13 -19.82 -19.83 0.04
CA LEU A 13 -18.42 -19.42 0.15
C LEU A 13 -18.33 -17.96 0.62
N GLY A 14 -17.36 -17.69 1.47
CA GLY A 14 -17.07 -16.34 1.97
C GLY A 14 -16.35 -16.36 3.32
N TRP A 15 -16.14 -15.20 3.93
CA TRP A 15 -15.33 -15.07 5.16
C TRP A 15 -16.10 -15.29 6.47
N TRP A 16 -17.04 -16.24 6.48
CA TRP A 16 -17.84 -16.57 7.67
C TRP A 16 -17.01 -17.09 8.84
N TYR A 17 -15.81 -17.61 8.56
CA TYR A 17 -14.80 -18.07 9.51
C TYR A 17 -13.83 -16.97 9.98
N GLY A 18 -14.05 -15.70 9.62
CA GLY A 18 -13.20 -14.58 10.05
C GLY A 18 -13.53 -14.07 11.46
N LYS A 19 -12.54 -13.53 12.17
CA LYS A 19 -12.69 -12.92 13.51
C LYS A 19 -13.29 -11.50 13.43
N ASN A 20 -14.47 -11.34 12.83
CA ASN A 20 -15.11 -10.02 12.69
C ASN A 20 -16.63 -10.14 12.85
N TYR A 21 -17.23 -9.41 13.80
CA TYR A 21 -18.68 -9.44 14.04
C TYR A 21 -19.51 -9.16 12.79
N GLY A 22 -19.08 -8.17 11.99
CA GLY A 22 -19.75 -7.82 10.74
C GLY A 22 -19.76 -8.98 9.76
N SER A 23 -18.63 -9.66 9.56
CA SER A 23 -18.55 -10.84 8.71
C SER A 23 -19.43 -11.98 9.26
N ILE A 24 -19.26 -12.35 10.52
CA ILE A 24 -20.01 -13.44 11.17
C ILE A 24 -21.52 -13.25 10.99
N LEU A 25 -22.02 -12.05 11.30
CA LEU A 25 -23.45 -11.74 11.24
C LEU A 25 -23.97 -11.58 9.80
N THR A 26 -23.12 -11.20 8.85
CA THR A 26 -23.44 -11.19 7.42
C THR A 26 -23.74 -12.60 6.93
N TYR A 27 -22.90 -13.58 7.28
CA TYR A 27 -23.13 -14.97 6.87
C TYR A 27 -24.23 -15.65 7.67
N TYR A 28 -24.50 -15.21 8.90
CA TYR A 28 -25.74 -15.56 9.60
C TYR A 28 -26.98 -15.08 8.84
N GLY A 29 -26.99 -13.82 8.42
CA GLY A 29 -28.05 -13.25 7.60
C GLY A 29 -28.29 -14.05 6.31
N LEU A 30 -27.21 -14.36 5.58
CA LEU A 30 -27.30 -15.09 4.31
C LEU A 30 -27.75 -16.55 4.52
N ASN A 31 -27.12 -17.27 5.46
CA ASN A 31 -27.45 -18.67 5.73
C ASN A 31 -28.91 -18.83 6.17
N ARG A 32 -29.36 -18.04 7.15
CA ARG A 32 -30.75 -18.11 7.65
C ARG A 32 -31.76 -17.68 6.60
N ALA A 33 -31.43 -16.72 5.73
CA ALA A 33 -32.30 -16.34 4.63
C ALA A 33 -32.48 -17.49 3.64
N ILE A 34 -31.40 -18.19 3.28
CA ILE A 34 -31.44 -19.37 2.39
C ILE A 34 -32.26 -20.51 3.02
N GLU A 35 -32.07 -20.78 4.31
CA GLU A 35 -32.84 -21.80 5.04
C GLU A 35 -34.32 -21.44 5.16
N THR A 36 -34.64 -20.17 5.41
CA THR A 36 -36.04 -19.68 5.46
C THR A 36 -36.73 -19.81 4.10
N LEU A 37 -35.97 -19.72 3.01
CA LEU A 37 -36.45 -19.96 1.65
C LEU A 37 -36.62 -21.47 1.32
N GLY A 38 -36.30 -22.37 2.26
CA GLY A 38 -36.51 -23.80 2.15
C GLY A 38 -35.32 -24.60 1.61
N PHE A 39 -34.14 -23.98 1.48
CA PHE A 39 -32.94 -24.64 0.97
C PHE A 39 -31.98 -25.05 2.09
N ARG A 40 -31.40 -26.24 1.98
CA ARG A 40 -30.34 -26.70 2.88
C ARG A 40 -29.00 -26.09 2.50
N ALA A 41 -28.42 -25.32 3.41
CA ALA A 41 -27.14 -24.65 3.21
C ALA A 41 -25.95 -25.45 3.78
N LEU A 42 -24.82 -25.42 3.08
CA LEU A 42 -23.51 -25.90 3.51
C LEU A 42 -22.53 -24.72 3.48
N MET A 43 -22.00 -24.31 4.61
CA MET A 43 -20.95 -23.30 4.69
C MET A 43 -19.60 -23.92 4.27
N VAL A 44 -19.02 -23.43 3.18
CA VAL A 44 -17.74 -23.92 2.66
C VAL A 44 -16.61 -23.15 3.33
N HIS A 45 -15.72 -23.86 4.01
CA HIS A 45 -14.60 -23.25 4.74
C HIS A 45 -13.47 -22.80 3.79
N GLU A 46 -12.61 -21.90 4.28
CA GLU A 46 -11.41 -21.43 3.57
C GLU A 46 -10.58 -22.57 2.96
N ALA A 47 -10.37 -22.53 1.65
CA ALA A 47 -9.44 -23.42 0.97
C ALA A 47 -7.97 -23.06 1.25
N LEU A 48 -7.17 -24.09 1.48
CA LEU A 48 -5.72 -23.98 1.68
C LEU A 48 -4.97 -24.07 0.34
N GLY A 49 -3.71 -23.62 0.32
CA GLY A 49 -2.79 -23.86 -0.80
C GLY A 49 -2.74 -22.78 -1.91
N TYR A 50 -3.52 -21.71 -1.81
CA TYR A 50 -3.46 -20.60 -2.78
C TYR A 50 -2.24 -19.68 -2.59
N ASN A 51 -2.16 -19.02 -1.42
CA ASN A 51 -1.11 -18.04 -1.10
C ASN A 51 -0.86 -18.00 0.41
N GLY A 52 0.19 -17.28 0.84
CA GLY A 52 0.59 -17.19 2.25
C GLY A 52 -0.42 -16.53 3.20
N TYR A 53 -1.54 -16.00 2.72
CA TYR A 53 -2.61 -15.44 3.55
C TYR A 53 -3.71 -16.46 3.91
N ARG A 54 -3.75 -17.63 3.25
CA ARG A 54 -4.70 -18.72 3.57
C ARG A 54 -4.07 -19.60 4.64
N VAL A 55 -4.60 -19.54 5.86
CA VAL A 55 -4.06 -20.24 7.03
C VAL A 55 -5.01 -21.35 7.48
N LEU A 56 -4.47 -22.34 8.19
CA LEU A 56 -5.29 -23.27 8.95
C LEU A 56 -5.87 -22.52 10.14
N TRP A 57 -7.19 -22.40 10.18
CA TRP A 57 -7.92 -21.76 11.25
C TRP A 57 -8.06 -22.73 12.43
N PRO A 58 -7.75 -22.28 13.65
CA PRO A 58 -8.04 -23.06 14.85
C PRO A 58 -9.55 -23.29 15.01
N ASP A 59 -9.92 -24.44 15.56
CA ASP A 59 -11.32 -24.80 15.79
C ASP A 59 -11.99 -23.99 16.93
N ASP A 60 -11.20 -23.34 17.78
CA ASP A 60 -11.63 -22.56 18.94
C ASP A 60 -11.71 -21.05 18.68
N ILE A 61 -11.66 -20.62 17.41
CA ILE A 61 -11.89 -19.21 17.09
C ILE A 61 -13.37 -18.83 17.20
N LEU A 62 -13.61 -17.57 17.55
CA LEU A 62 -14.94 -16.96 17.73
C LEU A 62 -15.99 -17.36 16.68
N SER A 63 -15.63 -17.26 15.39
CA SER A 63 -16.54 -17.56 14.28
C SER A 63 -16.90 -19.04 14.19
N MET A 64 -15.97 -19.94 14.53
CA MET A 64 -16.22 -21.38 14.52
C MET A 64 -17.07 -21.82 15.71
N GLU A 65 -16.85 -21.22 16.88
CA GLU A 65 -17.72 -21.40 18.04
C GLU A 65 -19.14 -20.90 17.76
N PHE A 66 -19.28 -19.69 17.19
CA PHE A 66 -20.56 -19.15 16.76
C PHE A 66 -21.24 -20.05 15.71
N ALA A 67 -20.49 -20.55 14.72
CA ALA A 67 -21.04 -21.45 13.70
C ALA A 67 -21.62 -22.75 14.30
N ARG A 68 -20.99 -23.31 15.34
CA ARG A 68 -21.53 -24.46 16.08
C ARG A 68 -22.81 -24.10 16.84
N ARG A 69 -22.82 -22.97 17.55
CA ARG A 69 -24.01 -22.50 18.30
C ARG A 69 -25.19 -22.17 17.37
N ALA A 70 -24.91 -21.54 16.23
CA ALA A 70 -25.89 -21.23 15.20
C ALA A 70 -26.38 -22.47 14.43
N GLY A 71 -25.73 -23.62 14.61
CA GLY A 71 -26.12 -24.88 13.99
C GLY A 71 -25.78 -24.96 12.50
N TYR A 72 -24.67 -24.38 12.06
CA TYR A 72 -24.26 -24.47 10.66
C TYR A 72 -23.78 -25.88 10.30
N HIS A 73 -24.20 -26.34 9.12
CA HIS A 73 -23.47 -27.38 8.42
C HIS A 73 -22.30 -26.75 7.68
N TYR A 74 -21.07 -27.20 7.97
CA TYR A 74 -19.88 -26.67 7.31
C TYR A 74 -18.86 -27.75 6.93
N THR A 75 -18.00 -27.44 5.97
CA THR A 75 -16.89 -28.32 5.57
C THR A 75 -15.69 -28.13 6.50
N SER A 76 -14.82 -29.14 6.59
CA SER A 76 -13.45 -28.90 7.05
C SER A 76 -12.70 -28.02 6.03
N GLN A 77 -11.56 -27.46 6.44
CA GLN A 77 -10.61 -26.89 5.49
C GLN A 77 -9.98 -27.99 4.65
N VAL A 78 -9.88 -27.74 3.34
CA VAL A 78 -9.27 -28.66 2.37
C VAL A 78 -8.32 -27.89 1.46
N HIS A 79 -7.42 -28.59 0.79
CA HIS A 79 -6.59 -27.95 -0.23
C HIS A 79 -7.45 -27.51 -1.42
N PHE A 80 -7.09 -26.43 -2.11
CA PHE A 80 -7.91 -25.90 -3.21
C PHE A 80 -8.17 -26.91 -4.33
N SER A 81 -7.23 -27.85 -4.55
CA SER A 81 -7.37 -28.94 -5.52
C SER A 81 -8.49 -29.93 -5.19
N GLU A 82 -8.99 -29.93 -3.95
CA GLU A 82 -10.07 -30.80 -3.47
C GLU A 82 -11.44 -30.12 -3.53
N LEU A 83 -11.50 -28.80 -3.74
CA LEU A 83 -12.77 -28.08 -3.91
C LEU A 83 -13.70 -28.69 -4.97
N PRO A 84 -13.21 -29.21 -6.12
CA PRO A 84 -14.08 -29.87 -7.09
C PRO A 84 -14.92 -31.03 -6.51
N ALA A 85 -14.49 -31.70 -5.44
CA ALA A 85 -15.26 -32.75 -4.79
C ALA A 85 -16.59 -32.24 -4.18
N LEU A 86 -16.67 -30.94 -3.87
CA LEU A 86 -17.90 -30.33 -3.38
C LEU A 86 -19.03 -30.34 -4.42
N ASN A 87 -18.72 -30.48 -5.71
CA ASN A 87 -19.73 -30.55 -6.77
C ASN A 87 -20.69 -31.76 -6.62
N ALA A 88 -20.28 -32.81 -5.90
CA ALA A 88 -21.15 -33.94 -5.55
C ALA A 88 -22.08 -33.63 -4.36
N ARG A 89 -21.70 -32.64 -3.53
CA ARG A 89 -22.36 -32.32 -2.25
C ARG A 89 -23.34 -31.15 -2.34
N ALA A 90 -23.19 -30.24 -3.31
CA ALA A 90 -24.08 -29.11 -3.51
C ALA A 90 -24.38 -28.87 -5.00
N ARG A 91 -25.59 -28.38 -5.29
CA ARG A 91 -26.05 -28.09 -6.66
C ARG A 91 -25.87 -26.63 -7.07
N THR A 92 -25.95 -25.72 -6.10
CA THR A 92 -25.73 -24.29 -6.30
C THR A 92 -24.62 -23.83 -5.38
N PHE A 93 -23.65 -23.09 -5.90
CA PHE A 93 -22.60 -22.47 -5.11
C PHE A 93 -22.82 -20.97 -5.13
N ILE A 94 -22.81 -20.37 -3.95
CA ILE A 94 -22.99 -18.94 -3.76
C ILE A 94 -21.73 -18.34 -3.14
N VAL A 95 -21.14 -17.35 -3.81
CA VAL A 95 -20.16 -16.46 -3.17
C VAL A 95 -20.93 -15.32 -2.49
N GLY A 96 -20.69 -15.13 -1.19
CA GLY A 96 -21.45 -14.22 -0.35
C GLY A 96 -21.05 -12.74 -0.49
N SER A 97 -21.46 -11.96 0.52
CA SER A 97 -21.09 -10.55 0.66
C SER A 97 -19.60 -10.40 1.05
N ASP A 98 -19.18 -9.22 1.49
CA ASP A 98 -17.79 -8.79 1.66
C ASP A 98 -17.05 -8.45 0.37
N GLN A 99 -15.82 -7.94 0.53
CA GLN A 99 -14.95 -7.51 -0.56
C GLN A 99 -14.23 -8.69 -1.24
N LEU A 100 -14.98 -9.75 -1.57
CA LEU A 100 -14.44 -11.01 -2.10
C LEU A 100 -13.93 -10.89 -3.55
N TRP A 101 -14.22 -9.78 -4.25
CA TRP A 101 -13.70 -9.47 -5.58
C TRP A 101 -12.79 -8.23 -5.61
N ASN A 102 -12.24 -7.82 -4.47
CA ASN A 102 -11.27 -6.74 -4.38
C ASN A 102 -9.83 -7.28 -4.42
N PRO A 103 -9.08 -7.14 -5.54
CA PRO A 103 -7.71 -7.70 -5.66
C PRO A 103 -6.69 -7.07 -4.72
N VAL A 104 -7.01 -5.95 -4.06
CA VAL A 104 -6.14 -5.30 -3.07
C VAL A 104 -6.16 -6.06 -1.74
N ILE A 105 -7.18 -6.90 -1.50
CA ILE A 105 -7.20 -7.79 -0.36
C ILE A 105 -6.43 -9.06 -0.73
N GLY A 106 -5.28 -9.28 -0.08
CA GLY A 106 -4.36 -10.39 -0.36
C GLY A 106 -4.95 -11.80 -0.23
N ARG A 107 -6.19 -11.95 0.24
CA ARG A 107 -6.93 -13.22 0.36
C ARG A 107 -7.80 -13.56 -0.86
N VAL A 108 -7.96 -12.67 -1.85
CA VAL A 108 -8.80 -12.92 -3.03
C VAL A 108 -8.11 -13.85 -4.02
N ASN A 109 -8.71 -15.02 -4.28
CA ASN A 109 -8.20 -16.06 -5.18
C ASN A 109 -9.34 -16.67 -6.03
N ASP A 110 -9.03 -17.66 -6.86
CA ASP A 110 -9.94 -18.20 -7.88
C ASP A 110 -11.21 -18.86 -7.32
N ASP A 111 -11.13 -19.43 -6.10
CA ASP A 111 -12.25 -20.02 -5.38
C ASP A 111 -13.39 -19.02 -5.15
N LEU A 112 -13.07 -17.73 -4.92
CA LEU A 112 -14.06 -16.67 -4.74
C LEU A 112 -14.73 -16.25 -6.07
N PHE A 113 -14.25 -16.78 -7.19
CA PHE A 113 -14.89 -16.70 -8.51
C PHE A 113 -15.50 -18.04 -8.93
N LEU A 114 -15.62 -19.00 -8.00
CA LEU A 114 -16.25 -20.30 -8.18
C LEU A 114 -15.67 -21.10 -9.36
N ASP A 115 -14.37 -20.99 -9.62
CA ASP A 115 -13.71 -21.62 -10.77
C ASP A 115 -13.77 -23.16 -10.75
N PHE A 116 -13.78 -23.75 -9.56
CA PHE A 116 -13.91 -25.20 -9.33
C PHE A 116 -15.31 -25.77 -9.56
N VAL A 117 -16.33 -24.93 -9.76
CA VAL A 117 -17.73 -25.38 -9.90
C VAL A 117 -17.96 -25.93 -11.30
N SER A 118 -18.39 -27.17 -11.38
CA SER A 118 -18.68 -27.87 -12.63
C SER A 118 -19.83 -27.23 -13.42
N PRO A 119 -19.86 -27.32 -14.76
CA PRO A 119 -20.91 -26.74 -15.60
C PRO A 119 -22.34 -27.22 -15.29
N GLU A 120 -22.48 -28.38 -14.65
CA GLU A 120 -23.77 -28.97 -14.27
C GLU A 120 -24.38 -28.32 -13.01
N ASN A 121 -23.55 -27.59 -12.25
CA ASN A 121 -23.92 -26.89 -11.02
C ASN A 121 -24.02 -25.38 -11.26
N ARG A 122 -24.74 -24.70 -10.37
CA ARG A 122 -24.99 -23.26 -10.50
C ARG A 122 -23.95 -22.42 -9.76
N ARG A 123 -23.62 -21.26 -10.31
CA ARG A 123 -22.76 -20.24 -9.72
C ARG A 123 -23.57 -18.98 -9.48
N VAL A 124 -23.66 -18.53 -8.23
CA VAL A 124 -24.41 -17.34 -7.82
C VAL A 124 -23.49 -16.43 -7.01
N ALA A 125 -23.65 -15.12 -7.16
CA ALA A 125 -23.02 -14.14 -6.26
C ALA A 125 -24.11 -13.35 -5.54
N TYR A 126 -24.04 -13.26 -4.21
CA TYR A 126 -24.97 -12.49 -3.41
C TYR A 126 -24.28 -11.33 -2.70
N ALA A 127 -24.66 -10.10 -3.06
CA ALA A 127 -24.14 -8.87 -2.47
C ALA A 127 -22.60 -8.77 -2.48
N THR A 128 -21.91 -9.49 -3.37
CA THR A 128 -20.45 -9.54 -3.41
C THR A 128 -19.89 -8.18 -3.81
N SER A 129 -18.85 -7.71 -3.11
CA SER A 129 -18.30 -6.37 -3.30
C SER A 129 -16.96 -6.39 -4.01
N PHE A 130 -16.79 -5.44 -4.93
CA PHE A 130 -15.50 -5.12 -5.55
C PHE A 130 -14.63 -4.21 -4.67
N GLY A 131 -15.11 -3.72 -3.51
CA GLY A 131 -14.46 -2.68 -2.71
C GLY A 131 -14.58 -1.28 -3.32
N ASN A 132 -13.77 -0.32 -2.85
CA ASN A 132 -13.88 1.12 -3.23
C ASN A 132 -14.00 1.39 -4.73
N ARG A 133 -14.69 2.47 -5.12
CA ARG A 133 -14.84 2.87 -6.52
C ARG A 133 -13.48 3.06 -7.18
N GLY A 134 -13.39 2.70 -8.46
CA GLY A 134 -12.20 2.89 -9.29
C GLY A 134 -11.70 1.58 -9.89
N THR A 135 -11.16 1.69 -11.11
CA THR A 135 -10.78 0.54 -11.94
C THR A 135 -9.28 0.27 -11.93
N ALA A 136 -8.46 1.21 -11.44
CA ALA A 136 -7.00 1.12 -11.44
C ALA A 136 -6.43 -0.09 -10.68
N LYS A 137 -7.21 -0.64 -9.73
CA LYS A 137 -6.84 -1.84 -8.97
C LYS A 137 -6.93 -3.15 -9.78
N PHE A 138 -7.68 -3.16 -10.89
CA PHE A 138 -7.87 -4.34 -11.71
C PHE A 138 -6.79 -4.39 -12.79
N LYS A 139 -5.78 -5.25 -12.60
CA LYS A 139 -4.74 -5.49 -13.60
C LYS A 139 -5.31 -6.24 -14.81
N PRO A 140 -4.77 -6.06 -16.03
CA PRO A 140 -5.28 -6.72 -17.24
C PRO A 140 -5.44 -8.24 -17.10
N ASP A 141 -4.44 -8.94 -16.55
CA ASP A 141 -4.50 -10.41 -16.39
C ASP A 141 -5.57 -10.85 -15.38
N PHE A 142 -5.76 -10.05 -14.31
CA PHE A 142 -6.82 -10.28 -13.33
C PHE A 142 -8.20 -10.13 -14.00
N VAL A 143 -8.39 -9.07 -14.79
CA VAL A 143 -9.65 -8.85 -15.54
C VAL A 143 -9.88 -9.99 -16.52
N ALA A 144 -8.89 -10.34 -17.34
CA ALA A 144 -9.04 -11.38 -18.35
C ALA A 144 -9.45 -12.73 -17.74
N LYS A 145 -8.77 -13.16 -16.67
CA LYS A 145 -9.06 -14.42 -15.98
C LYS A 145 -10.44 -14.41 -15.33
N HIS A 146 -10.74 -13.38 -14.55
CA HIS A 146 -11.95 -13.37 -13.72
C HIS A 146 -13.21 -12.98 -14.49
N SER A 147 -13.11 -12.24 -15.61
CA SER A 147 -14.23 -12.06 -16.54
C SER A 147 -14.72 -13.39 -17.08
N ALA A 148 -13.82 -14.31 -17.45
CA ALA A 148 -14.19 -15.64 -17.94
C ALA A 148 -14.91 -16.48 -16.87
N ASN A 149 -14.55 -16.32 -15.59
CA ASN A 149 -15.24 -16.99 -14.50
C ASN A 149 -16.61 -16.35 -14.19
N LEU A 150 -16.68 -15.01 -14.13
CA LEU A 150 -17.92 -14.28 -13.84
C LEU A 150 -18.98 -14.50 -14.93
N GLN A 151 -18.59 -14.64 -16.19
CA GLN A 151 -19.51 -14.96 -17.29
C GLN A 151 -20.12 -16.37 -17.19
N GLN A 152 -19.62 -17.23 -16.30
CA GLN A 152 -20.21 -18.54 -16.01
C GLN A 152 -21.21 -18.49 -14.85
N PHE A 153 -21.36 -17.34 -14.17
CA PHE A 153 -22.38 -17.19 -13.13
C PHE A 153 -23.77 -17.22 -13.74
N ASN A 154 -24.72 -17.84 -13.07
CA ASN A 154 -26.13 -17.81 -13.46
C ASN A 154 -26.78 -16.49 -13.04
N ALA A 155 -26.40 -15.97 -11.88
CA ALA A 155 -26.90 -14.70 -11.37
C ALA A 155 -25.83 -14.01 -10.52
N ILE A 156 -25.68 -12.70 -10.72
CA ILE A 156 -24.77 -11.87 -9.93
C ILE A 156 -25.59 -10.75 -9.27
N SER A 157 -25.39 -10.58 -7.98
CA SER A 157 -25.78 -9.36 -7.28
C SER A 157 -24.62 -8.77 -6.49
N VAL A 158 -24.67 -7.45 -6.33
CA VAL A 158 -23.65 -6.64 -5.67
C VAL A 158 -24.30 -5.73 -4.65
N ARG A 159 -23.56 -5.40 -3.58
CA ARG A 159 -24.09 -4.57 -2.49
C ARG A 159 -24.15 -3.09 -2.87
N GLU A 160 -23.12 -2.60 -3.56
CA GLU A 160 -22.98 -1.18 -3.88
C GLU A 160 -23.53 -0.83 -5.27
N GLY A 161 -24.21 0.31 -5.41
CA GLY A 161 -24.82 0.70 -6.69
C GLY A 161 -23.79 0.89 -7.81
N TYR A 162 -22.62 1.46 -7.49
CA TYR A 162 -21.53 1.62 -8.47
C TYR A 162 -20.88 0.30 -8.89
N ALA A 163 -21.04 -0.78 -8.10
CA ALA A 163 -20.51 -2.08 -8.44
C ALA A 163 -21.29 -2.72 -9.60
N VAL A 164 -22.54 -2.30 -9.84
CA VAL A 164 -23.32 -2.71 -11.02
C VAL A 164 -22.64 -2.25 -12.31
N ASP A 165 -22.19 -1.00 -12.35
CA ASP A 165 -21.43 -0.46 -13.48
C ASP A 165 -20.08 -1.15 -13.62
N THR A 166 -19.40 -1.45 -12.51
CA THR A 166 -18.12 -2.18 -12.53
C THR A 166 -18.27 -3.58 -13.14
N ALA A 167 -19.30 -4.32 -12.74
CA ALA A 167 -19.63 -5.64 -13.26
C ALA A 167 -19.87 -5.60 -14.78
N ARG A 168 -20.65 -4.60 -15.25
CA ARG A 168 -20.95 -4.40 -16.66
C ARG A 168 -19.73 -3.98 -17.48
N ASP A 169 -19.06 -2.92 -17.05
CA ASP A 169 -18.09 -2.19 -17.87
C ASP A 169 -16.70 -2.84 -17.87
N ILE A 170 -16.33 -3.54 -16.79
CA ILE A 170 -15.02 -4.20 -16.67
C ILE A 170 -15.10 -5.71 -16.90
N PHE A 171 -16.11 -6.36 -16.35
CA PHE A 171 -16.21 -7.82 -16.35
C PHE A 171 -17.19 -8.38 -17.38
N GLY A 172 -17.98 -7.53 -18.03
CA GLY A 172 -18.90 -7.92 -19.09
C GLY A 172 -20.09 -8.76 -18.59
N VAL A 173 -20.54 -8.53 -17.36
CA VAL A 173 -21.64 -9.27 -16.73
C VAL A 173 -22.73 -8.34 -16.19
N VAL A 174 -23.96 -8.82 -16.18
CA VAL A 174 -25.12 -8.16 -15.56
C VAL A 174 -25.11 -8.45 -14.07
N ALA A 175 -25.24 -7.40 -13.26
CA ALA A 175 -25.40 -7.51 -11.81
C ALA A 175 -26.62 -6.71 -11.34
N THR A 176 -27.31 -7.21 -10.32
CA THR A 176 -28.39 -6.49 -9.64
C THR A 176 -27.89 -5.93 -8.31
N GLN A 177 -28.24 -4.69 -7.98
CA GLN A 177 -27.98 -4.17 -6.64
C GLN A 177 -28.97 -4.80 -5.64
N VAL A 178 -28.45 -5.39 -4.57
CA VAL A 178 -29.23 -5.96 -3.45
C VAL A 178 -28.77 -5.38 -2.12
N VAL A 179 -29.54 -5.58 -1.05
CA VAL A 179 -29.12 -5.19 0.30
C VAL A 179 -28.03 -6.12 0.83
N ASP A 180 -27.26 -5.64 1.80
CA ASP A 180 -26.35 -6.51 2.55
C ASP A 180 -27.13 -7.63 3.26
N PRO A 181 -26.60 -8.86 3.36
CA PRO A 181 -27.24 -9.97 4.06
C PRO A 181 -27.74 -9.66 5.48
N VAL A 182 -27.11 -8.72 6.20
CA VAL A 182 -27.61 -8.35 7.54
C VAL A 182 -29.03 -7.75 7.50
N PHE A 183 -29.47 -7.20 6.36
CA PHE A 183 -30.83 -6.69 6.19
C PHE A 183 -31.84 -7.73 5.67
N LEU A 184 -31.40 -8.95 5.32
CA LEU A 184 -32.30 -10.00 4.83
C LEU A 184 -33.25 -10.53 5.90
N LEU A 185 -32.80 -10.53 7.15
CA LEU A 185 -33.59 -11.01 8.28
C LEU A 185 -34.40 -9.86 8.91
N PRO A 186 -35.57 -10.17 9.51
CA PRO A 186 -36.24 -9.22 10.41
C PRO A 186 -35.39 -8.97 11.66
N THR A 187 -35.60 -7.82 12.31
CA THR A 187 -34.89 -7.45 13.55
C THR A 187 -35.04 -8.52 14.64
N SER A 188 -36.19 -9.20 14.71
CA SER A 188 -36.45 -10.27 15.67
C SER A 188 -35.47 -11.44 15.61
N ALA A 189 -34.85 -11.69 14.44
CA ALA A 189 -33.82 -12.73 14.33
C ALA A 189 -32.52 -12.34 15.06
N TYR A 190 -32.22 -11.04 15.12
CA TYR A 190 -31.08 -10.49 15.87
C TYR A 190 -31.44 -10.24 17.34
N ASP A 191 -32.71 -9.95 17.64
CA ASP A 191 -33.20 -9.93 19.03
C ASP A 191 -32.99 -11.29 19.68
N ALA A 192 -33.33 -12.38 19.00
CA ALA A 192 -33.12 -13.74 19.50
C ALA A 192 -31.63 -14.07 19.76
N LEU A 193 -30.71 -13.53 18.94
CA LEU A 193 -29.26 -13.65 19.21
C LEU A 193 -28.84 -12.79 20.41
N ALA A 194 -29.34 -11.57 20.52
CA ALA A 194 -29.06 -10.65 21.63
C ALA A 194 -29.62 -11.14 22.98
N ASP A 195 -30.67 -11.97 22.96
CA ASP A 195 -31.25 -12.62 24.15
C ASP A 195 -30.36 -13.75 24.68
N MET A 196 -29.41 -14.24 23.88
CA MET A 196 -28.41 -15.24 24.30
C MET A 196 -27.10 -14.62 24.79
N ALA A 197 -27.06 -13.30 24.96
CA ALA A 197 -25.87 -12.62 25.47
C ALA A 197 -25.49 -13.11 26.88
N SER A 198 -24.19 -13.24 27.13
CA SER A 198 -23.63 -13.59 28.44
C SER A 198 -23.45 -12.39 29.36
N VAL A 199 -23.62 -11.17 28.82
CA VAL A 199 -23.45 -9.90 29.54
C VAL A 199 -24.80 -9.24 29.83
N GLU A 200 -24.93 -8.63 31.00
CA GLU A 200 -26.08 -7.78 31.33
C GLU A 200 -25.71 -6.31 31.24
N LEU A 201 -26.33 -5.59 30.31
CA LEU A 201 -26.18 -4.14 30.17
C LEU A 201 -27.51 -3.45 30.50
N SER A 202 -27.53 -2.66 31.57
CA SER A 202 -28.70 -1.87 31.98
C SER A 202 -28.38 -0.37 31.99
N GLY A 203 -29.40 0.50 32.00
CA GLY A 203 -29.24 1.96 32.06
C GLY A 203 -28.89 2.63 30.73
N ASP A 204 -28.81 3.96 30.73
CA ASP A 204 -28.52 4.76 29.53
C ASP A 204 -27.01 4.86 29.26
N TYR A 205 -26.59 4.55 28.04
CA TYR A 205 -25.18 4.61 27.63
C TYR A 205 -24.98 4.87 26.13
N LEU A 206 -23.79 5.38 25.81
CA LEU A 206 -23.25 5.45 24.46
C LEU A 206 -22.49 4.15 24.15
N ALA A 207 -22.91 3.40 23.13
CA ALA A 207 -22.14 2.27 22.62
C ALA A 207 -21.07 2.75 21.62
N VAL A 208 -19.82 2.33 21.83
CA VAL A 208 -18.68 2.62 20.97
C VAL A 208 -18.19 1.33 20.34
N PHE A 209 -18.15 1.27 19.00
CA PHE A 209 -17.53 0.16 18.29
C PHE A 209 -16.63 0.70 17.17
N PHE A 210 -15.32 0.69 17.41
CA PHE A 210 -14.33 1.09 16.43
C PHE A 210 -13.49 -0.10 15.98
N LEU A 211 -13.38 -0.30 14.67
CA LEU A 211 -12.50 -1.29 14.07
C LEU A 211 -11.03 -0.87 14.19
N ASP A 212 -10.76 0.43 14.02
CA ASP A 212 -9.43 1.04 14.15
C ASP A 212 -9.50 2.22 15.15
N PRO A 213 -9.57 1.95 16.47
CA PRO A 213 -9.64 3.02 17.47
C PRO A 213 -8.33 3.82 17.51
N ASN A 214 -8.44 5.12 17.80
CA ASN A 214 -7.32 6.03 18.02
C ASN A 214 -7.73 7.10 19.06
N PRO A 215 -6.79 7.88 19.61
CA PRO A 215 -7.09 8.94 20.58
C PRO A 215 -8.14 9.94 20.08
N GLU A 216 -8.09 10.33 18.81
CA GLU A 216 -8.99 11.31 18.22
C GLU A 216 -10.46 10.80 18.21
N LYS A 217 -10.70 9.55 17.80
CA LYS A 217 -12.03 8.92 17.84
C LYS A 217 -12.51 8.74 19.28
N ARG A 218 -11.61 8.43 20.21
CA ARG A 218 -11.94 8.33 21.64
C ARG A 218 -12.40 9.68 22.19
N ASP A 219 -11.69 10.76 21.87
CA ASP A 219 -12.05 12.11 22.31
C ASP A 219 -13.38 12.58 21.69
N VAL A 220 -13.63 12.26 20.41
CA VAL A 220 -14.95 12.48 19.77
C VAL A 220 -16.06 11.70 20.49
N ALA A 221 -15.83 10.44 20.88
CA ALA A 221 -16.81 9.66 21.61
C ALA A 221 -17.11 10.25 23.00
N VAL A 222 -16.09 10.75 23.71
CA VAL A 222 -16.25 11.44 25.00
C VAL A 222 -17.06 12.72 24.84
N ALA A 223 -16.69 13.59 23.91
CA ALA A 223 -17.38 14.85 23.67
C ALA A 223 -18.82 14.62 23.18
N LEU A 224 -19.06 13.56 22.39
CA LEU A 224 -20.40 13.15 21.97
C LEU A 224 -21.25 12.69 23.16
N ALA A 225 -20.70 11.88 24.07
CA ALA A 225 -21.40 11.44 25.27
C ALA A 225 -21.81 12.64 26.14
N GLU A 226 -20.92 13.62 26.32
CA GLU A 226 -21.20 14.87 27.05
C GLU A 226 -22.31 15.68 26.37
N ARG A 227 -22.23 15.84 25.04
CA ARG A 227 -23.24 16.55 24.25
C ARG A 227 -24.63 15.91 24.35
N LEU A 228 -24.69 14.60 24.52
CA LEU A 228 -25.94 13.84 24.64
C LEU A 228 -26.41 13.64 26.09
N GLY A 229 -25.61 14.07 27.08
CA GLY A 229 -25.92 13.87 28.50
C GLY A 229 -25.78 12.42 28.97
N LEU A 230 -24.95 11.61 28.30
CA LEU A 230 -24.71 10.21 28.63
C LEU A 230 -23.45 10.09 29.50
N ALA A 231 -23.63 9.67 30.76
CA ALA A 231 -22.52 9.50 31.69
C ALA A 231 -21.69 8.25 31.40
N ARG A 232 -22.33 7.17 30.93
CA ARG A 232 -21.69 5.88 30.65
C ARG A 232 -21.38 5.69 29.17
N ILE A 233 -20.21 5.11 28.91
CA ILE A 233 -19.76 4.74 27.57
C ILE A 233 -19.38 3.25 27.61
N VAL A 234 -20.08 2.43 26.82
CA VAL A 234 -19.79 1.00 26.68
C VAL A 234 -18.97 0.79 25.42
N VAL A 235 -17.75 0.31 25.59
CA VAL A 235 -16.81 0.07 24.49
C VAL A 235 -16.84 -1.40 24.11
N ILE A 236 -17.10 -1.66 22.83
CA ILE A 236 -17.14 -2.99 22.25
C ILE A 236 -15.83 -3.20 21.48
N PRO A 237 -14.93 -4.07 21.95
CA PRO A 237 -13.67 -4.31 21.25
C PRO A 237 -13.86 -4.96 19.87
N ASN A 238 -12.91 -4.71 18.97
CA ASN A 238 -12.80 -5.49 17.74
C ASN A 238 -12.19 -6.87 18.08
N PRO A 239 -12.87 -8.00 17.78
CA PRO A 239 -12.40 -9.34 18.16
C PRO A 239 -11.16 -9.79 17.36
N ASP A 240 -10.81 -9.05 16.29
CA ASP A 240 -9.55 -9.22 15.55
C ASP A 240 -8.42 -8.38 16.18
N GLY A 241 -8.00 -8.76 17.39
CA GLY A 241 -6.84 -8.14 18.06
C GLY A 241 -7.02 -6.70 18.53
N GLY A 242 -8.25 -6.16 18.54
CA GLY A 242 -8.52 -4.79 18.96
C GLY A 242 -8.72 -4.58 20.47
N ARG A 243 -8.87 -5.67 21.24
CA ARG A 243 -9.06 -5.60 22.70
C ARG A 243 -7.92 -4.93 23.46
N PRO A 244 -6.63 -5.30 23.28
CA PRO A 244 -5.54 -4.63 24.00
C PRO A 244 -5.50 -3.12 23.76
N LEU A 245 -5.75 -2.70 22.50
CA LEU A 245 -5.78 -1.28 22.15
C LEU A 245 -7.01 -0.56 22.73
N ALA A 246 -8.15 -1.23 22.81
CA ALA A 246 -9.33 -0.68 23.47
C ALA A 246 -9.09 -0.52 24.99
N GLU A 247 -8.51 -1.53 25.64
CA GLU A 247 -8.13 -1.49 27.06
C GLU A 247 -7.14 -0.36 27.37
N GLU A 248 -6.19 -0.10 26.47
CA GLU A 248 -5.25 1.01 26.59
C GLU A 248 -5.93 2.37 26.40
N LEU A 249 -6.67 2.56 25.30
CA LEU A 249 -7.25 3.86 24.94
C LEU A 249 -8.40 4.28 25.87
N PHE A 250 -9.14 3.31 26.40
CA PHE A 250 -10.34 3.49 27.20
C PHE A 250 -10.16 3.02 28.65
N ALA A 251 -8.94 3.14 29.21
CA ALA A 251 -8.62 2.71 30.58
C ALA A 251 -9.29 3.52 31.72
N ASP A 252 -9.95 4.65 31.41
CA ASP A 252 -10.62 5.49 32.40
C ASP A 252 -11.89 4.79 32.94
N PRO A 253 -12.19 4.85 34.26
CA PRO A 253 -13.39 4.26 34.86
C PRO A 253 -14.73 4.70 34.24
N ARG A 254 -14.75 5.80 33.48
CA ARG A 254 -15.90 6.25 32.70
C ARG A 254 -16.29 5.28 31.58
N PHE A 255 -15.36 4.45 31.11
CA PHE A 255 -15.57 3.46 30.07
C PHE A 255 -15.80 2.07 30.65
N GLU A 256 -16.81 1.39 30.14
CA GLU A 256 -17.10 -0.01 30.42
C GLU A 256 -16.76 -0.81 29.17
N ILE A 257 -15.64 -1.52 29.20
CA ILE A 257 -15.19 -2.35 28.07
C ILE A 257 -15.86 -3.71 28.20
N LEU A 258 -16.48 -4.21 27.12
CA LEU A 258 -17.08 -5.55 27.14
C LEU A 258 -15.99 -6.62 27.32
N ASP A 259 -16.14 -7.43 28.37
CA ASP A 259 -15.15 -8.43 28.79
C ASP A 259 -15.06 -9.63 27.84
N GLU A 260 -16.15 -9.97 27.14
CA GLU A 260 -16.23 -11.17 26.30
C GLU A 260 -16.57 -10.82 24.85
N ASP A 261 -15.75 -11.34 23.93
CA ASP A 261 -15.99 -11.22 22.50
C ASP A 261 -17.02 -12.24 22.02
N ALA A 262 -18.26 -11.80 21.78
CA ALA A 262 -19.34 -12.64 21.25
C ALA A 262 -20.27 -11.82 20.33
N PRO A 263 -20.67 -12.33 19.14
CA PRO A 263 -21.69 -11.69 18.31
C PRO A 263 -22.99 -11.40 19.08
N GLU A 264 -23.38 -12.30 19.99
CA GLU A 264 -24.54 -12.15 20.87
C GLU A 264 -24.39 -10.92 21.79
N ASN A 265 -23.22 -10.74 22.42
CA ASN A 265 -22.91 -9.59 23.28
C ASN A 265 -22.84 -8.28 22.49
N PHE A 266 -22.25 -8.30 21.29
CA PHE A 266 -22.23 -7.16 20.36
C PHE A 266 -23.66 -6.70 20.02
N LEU A 267 -24.54 -7.63 19.65
CA LEU A 267 -25.94 -7.33 19.32
C LEU A 267 -26.70 -6.81 20.54
N HIS A 268 -26.50 -7.41 21.72
CA HIS A 268 -27.11 -6.97 22.96
C HIS A 268 -26.71 -5.53 23.33
N ALA A 269 -25.42 -5.20 23.24
CA ALA A 269 -24.92 -3.86 23.50
C ALA A 269 -25.49 -2.82 22.52
N TYR A 270 -25.61 -3.16 21.24
CA TYR A 270 -26.26 -2.29 20.28
C TYR A 270 -27.77 -2.13 20.56
N ARG A 271 -28.46 -3.22 20.86
CA ARG A 271 -29.91 -3.23 21.13
C ARG A 271 -30.28 -2.48 22.40
N ALA A 272 -29.43 -2.48 23.42
CA ALA A 272 -29.70 -1.81 24.69
C ALA A 272 -29.21 -0.35 24.74
N ALA A 273 -28.31 0.08 23.84
CA ALA A 273 -27.76 1.44 23.83
C ALA A 273 -28.81 2.56 23.63
N SER A 274 -28.53 3.73 24.21
CA SER A 274 -29.29 4.96 23.99
C SER A 274 -28.78 5.71 22.74
N TYR A 275 -27.50 5.56 22.41
CA TYR A 275 -26.88 6.07 21.19
C TYR A 275 -25.70 5.18 20.77
N VAL A 276 -25.40 5.12 19.46
CA VAL A 276 -24.25 4.37 18.93
C VAL A 276 -23.28 5.30 18.19
N VAL A 277 -21.98 5.16 18.44
CA VAL A 277 -20.92 5.73 17.59
C VAL A 277 -19.99 4.63 17.09
N THR A 278 -19.70 4.64 15.79
CA THR A 278 -18.92 3.58 15.15
C THR A 278 -18.17 4.06 13.93
N ASP A 279 -17.08 3.38 13.57
CA ASP A 279 -16.37 3.54 12.30
C ASP A 279 -16.50 2.28 11.41
N SER A 280 -17.45 1.40 11.75
CA SER A 280 -17.72 0.14 11.07
C SER A 280 -18.96 0.23 10.20
N PHE A 281 -18.87 -0.24 8.96
CA PHE A 281 -20.02 -0.35 8.05
C PHE A 281 -21.14 -1.20 8.68
N HIS A 282 -20.78 -2.36 9.24
CA HIS A 282 -21.75 -3.24 9.87
C HIS A 282 -22.21 -2.71 11.24
N GLY A 283 -21.36 -1.96 11.95
CA GLY A 283 -21.81 -1.18 13.12
C GLY A 283 -22.92 -0.22 12.73
N THR A 284 -22.72 0.58 11.68
CA THR A 284 -23.77 1.48 11.15
C THR A 284 -25.03 0.71 10.78
N ALA A 285 -24.90 -0.44 10.10
CA ALA A 285 -26.04 -1.27 9.72
C ALA A 285 -26.83 -1.76 10.95
N PHE A 286 -26.17 -2.31 11.97
CA PHE A 286 -26.85 -2.82 13.17
C PHE A 286 -27.48 -1.73 14.02
N ALA A 287 -26.87 -0.54 14.10
CA ALA A 287 -27.52 0.61 14.73
C ALA A 287 -28.87 0.91 14.05
N THR A 288 -28.93 0.82 12.72
CA THR A 288 -30.19 1.04 11.98
C THR A 288 -31.18 -0.11 12.09
N ILE A 289 -30.71 -1.37 12.16
CA ILE A 289 -31.57 -2.56 12.31
C ILE A 289 -32.31 -2.53 13.66
N PHE A 290 -31.62 -2.10 14.72
CA PHE A 290 -32.22 -1.92 16.05
C PHE A 290 -32.90 -0.56 16.26
N GLY A 291 -32.93 0.30 15.23
CA GLY A 291 -33.58 1.61 15.31
C GLY A 291 -32.93 2.58 16.30
N LYS A 292 -31.62 2.48 16.52
CA LYS A 292 -30.89 3.32 17.49
C LYS A 292 -30.42 4.63 16.87
N PRO A 293 -30.55 5.77 17.57
CA PRO A 293 -29.83 6.98 17.19
C PRO A 293 -28.33 6.69 17.09
N PHE A 294 -27.67 7.20 16.03
CA PHE A 294 -26.27 6.86 15.78
C PHE A 294 -25.50 7.92 15.01
N SER A 295 -24.18 7.82 15.09
CA SER A 295 -23.22 8.54 14.27
C SER A 295 -22.15 7.58 13.72
N SER A 296 -21.62 7.89 12.54
CA SER A 296 -20.59 7.10 11.87
C SER A 296 -19.40 7.96 11.49
N ILE A 297 -18.21 7.51 11.87
CA ILE A 297 -16.93 8.07 11.43
C ILE A 297 -16.50 7.29 10.19
N TYR A 298 -16.35 7.96 9.06
CA TYR A 298 -16.02 7.27 7.81
C TYR A 298 -14.57 6.81 7.82
N ASN A 299 -14.37 5.50 8.04
CA ASN A 299 -13.04 4.92 8.05
C ASN A 299 -12.40 5.00 6.65
N THR A 300 -11.39 5.85 6.53
CA THR A 300 -10.74 6.17 5.24
C THR A 300 -9.89 5.01 4.72
N HIS A 301 -9.23 4.28 5.62
CA HIS A 301 -8.43 3.11 5.29
C HIS A 301 -9.30 1.94 4.82
N ARG A 302 -10.48 1.76 5.42
CA ARG A 302 -11.41 0.65 5.11
C ARG A 302 -12.43 0.99 4.03
N GLY A 303 -12.57 2.25 3.62
CA GLY A 303 -13.32 2.65 2.43
C GLY A 303 -14.55 3.50 2.69
N VAL A 304 -14.40 4.80 2.42
CA VAL A 304 -15.40 5.85 2.62
C VAL A 304 -16.68 5.64 1.78
N ASP A 305 -16.53 5.21 0.53
CA ASP A 305 -17.66 5.12 -0.40
C ASP A 305 -18.75 4.15 0.09
N ARG A 306 -18.39 3.12 0.85
CA ARG A 306 -19.35 2.14 1.38
C ARG A 306 -20.30 2.77 2.39
N PHE A 307 -19.79 3.64 3.26
CA PHE A 307 -20.62 4.41 4.19
C PHE A 307 -21.57 5.35 3.46
N LYS A 308 -21.05 6.08 2.47
CA LYS A 308 -21.86 6.99 1.65
C LYS A 308 -22.98 6.25 0.94
N ASN A 309 -22.68 5.09 0.33
CA ASN A 309 -23.71 4.28 -0.33
C ASN A 309 -24.78 3.81 0.66
N LEU A 310 -24.37 3.27 1.82
CA LEU A 310 -25.29 2.79 2.86
C LEU A 310 -26.18 3.93 3.38
N LEU A 311 -25.60 5.06 3.80
CA LEU A 311 -26.35 6.16 4.41
C LEU A 311 -27.23 6.90 3.40
N ASN A 312 -26.81 7.00 2.13
CA ASN A 312 -27.69 7.51 1.06
C ASN A 312 -28.88 6.58 0.82
N TRP A 313 -28.65 5.26 0.77
CA TRP A 313 -29.72 4.28 0.63
C TRP A 313 -30.66 4.30 1.83
N LEU A 314 -30.15 4.41 3.07
CA LEU A 314 -30.97 4.51 4.28
C LEU A 314 -31.72 5.86 4.39
N GLY A 315 -31.28 6.89 3.66
CA GLY A 315 -31.95 8.20 3.61
C GLY A 315 -31.40 9.22 4.61
N PHE A 316 -30.25 8.93 5.20
CA PHE A 316 -29.56 9.82 6.12
C PHE A 316 -28.54 10.73 5.43
N GLY A 317 -27.96 10.30 4.29
CA GLY A 317 -26.88 11.03 3.64
C GLY A 317 -25.70 11.31 4.58
N GLU A 318 -25.18 12.53 4.58
CA GLU A 318 -24.06 12.93 5.46
C GLU A 318 -24.55 13.37 6.86
N SER A 319 -25.86 13.40 7.15
CA SER A 319 -26.38 13.91 8.44
C SER A 319 -25.91 13.11 9.66
N ARG A 320 -25.50 11.84 9.47
CA ARG A 320 -24.98 10.94 10.52
C ARG A 320 -23.48 10.80 10.51
N ARG A 321 -22.77 11.61 9.72
CA ARG A 321 -21.32 11.57 9.69
C ARG A 321 -20.72 12.43 10.81
N LEU A 322 -19.71 11.88 11.46
CA LEU A 322 -18.75 12.62 12.28
C LEU A 322 -17.36 12.55 11.65
N LEU A 323 -16.50 13.50 12.02
CA LEU A 323 -15.10 13.55 11.65
C LEU A 323 -14.23 13.27 12.89
N GLU A 324 -13.07 12.65 12.68
CA GLU A 324 -12.07 12.47 13.76
C GLU A 324 -11.55 13.81 14.29
N THR A 325 -11.73 14.89 13.53
CA THR A 325 -11.34 16.25 13.88
C THR A 325 -12.47 17.05 14.53
N ASP A 326 -13.64 16.47 14.78
CA ASP A 326 -14.73 17.17 15.45
C ASP A 326 -14.37 17.47 16.91
N THR A 327 -14.58 18.72 17.33
CA THR A 327 -14.33 19.18 18.70
C THR A 327 -15.63 19.28 19.50
N ALA A 328 -15.54 19.50 20.81
CA ALA A 328 -16.73 19.73 21.63
C ALA A 328 -17.61 20.86 21.09
N GLU A 329 -17.02 21.93 20.55
CA GLU A 329 -17.72 23.05 19.94
C GLU A 329 -18.43 22.66 18.64
N THR A 330 -17.78 21.90 17.75
CA THR A 330 -18.40 21.50 16.48
C THR A 330 -19.53 20.50 16.72
N LEU A 331 -19.39 19.59 17.68
CA LEU A 331 -20.44 18.68 18.12
C LEU A 331 -21.59 19.43 18.80
N ALA A 332 -21.31 20.43 19.63
CA ALA A 332 -22.34 21.27 20.25
C ALA A 332 -23.20 21.98 19.19
N ALA A 333 -22.56 22.49 18.12
CA ALA A 333 -23.23 23.17 17.02
C ALA A 333 -23.96 22.23 16.04
N ASN A 334 -23.74 20.91 16.08
CA ASN A 334 -24.35 19.97 15.14
C ASN A 334 -25.81 19.66 15.53
N PRO A 335 -26.81 20.13 14.77
CA PRO A 335 -28.22 19.94 15.12
C PRO A 335 -28.70 18.50 14.92
N ASN A 336 -27.91 17.67 14.24
CA ASN A 336 -28.32 16.30 13.97
C ASN A 336 -28.03 15.37 15.18
N LEU A 337 -27.29 15.81 16.21
CA LEU A 337 -26.97 14.96 17.37
C LEU A 337 -28.14 14.98 18.39
N SER A 338 -28.90 13.89 18.42
CA SER A 338 -30.10 13.72 19.25
C SER A 338 -30.27 12.27 19.70
N LEU A 339 -30.82 12.06 20.90
CA LEU A 339 -31.26 10.75 21.41
C LEU A 339 -32.57 10.26 20.76
N THR A 340 -33.11 11.02 19.81
CA THR A 340 -34.26 10.62 19.00
C THR A 340 -33.92 10.74 17.53
N LEU A 341 -34.32 9.74 16.74
CA LEU A 341 -34.10 9.70 15.30
C LEU A 341 -35.33 9.13 14.59
N ASP A 342 -35.83 9.81 13.57
CA ASP A 342 -36.97 9.34 12.79
C ASP A 342 -36.53 8.22 11.81
N TYR A 343 -36.99 7.01 12.10
CA TYR A 343 -36.74 5.82 11.31
C TYR A 343 -37.83 5.51 10.28
N THR A 344 -38.89 6.32 10.16
CA THR A 344 -40.05 6.01 9.31
C THR A 344 -39.64 5.73 7.86
N LYS A 345 -38.85 6.63 7.26
CA LYS A 345 -38.35 6.46 5.88
C LYS A 345 -37.33 5.31 5.80
N THR A 346 -36.44 5.23 6.77
CA THR A 346 -35.37 4.20 6.82
C THR A 346 -35.96 2.79 6.89
N ASN A 347 -36.94 2.57 7.77
CA ASN A 347 -37.61 1.28 7.94
C ASN A 347 -38.37 0.86 6.68
N ALA A 348 -39.04 1.81 6.01
CA ALA A 348 -39.69 1.54 4.73
C ALA A 348 -38.67 1.08 3.67
N ARG A 349 -37.51 1.75 3.58
CA ARG A 349 -36.44 1.38 2.63
C ARG A 349 -35.79 0.03 2.97
N ILE A 350 -35.57 -0.26 4.25
CA ILE A 350 -35.07 -1.57 4.70
C ILE A 350 -36.07 -2.67 4.34
N ALA A 351 -37.37 -2.47 4.60
CA ALA A 351 -38.41 -3.45 4.30
C ALA A 351 -38.55 -3.71 2.78
N GLU A 352 -38.53 -2.64 1.97
CA GLU A 352 -38.55 -2.75 0.51
C GLU A 352 -37.29 -3.44 -0.02
N GLY A 353 -36.11 -3.04 0.47
CA GLY A 353 -34.83 -3.62 0.12
C GLY A 353 -34.76 -5.12 0.46
N ARG A 354 -35.20 -5.50 1.66
CA ARG A 354 -35.31 -6.88 2.11
C ARG A 354 -36.22 -7.69 1.17
N THR A 355 -37.44 -7.21 0.93
CA THR A 355 -38.43 -7.89 0.07
C THR A 355 -37.87 -8.14 -1.33
N ARG A 356 -37.30 -7.11 -1.97
CA ARG A 356 -36.71 -7.25 -3.31
C ARG A 356 -35.53 -8.19 -3.34
N SER A 357 -34.68 -8.15 -2.31
CA SER A 357 -33.45 -8.94 -2.27
C SER A 357 -33.71 -10.41 -1.94
N LEU A 358 -34.72 -10.71 -1.11
CA LEU A 358 -35.20 -12.09 -0.90
C LEU A 358 -35.85 -12.65 -2.16
N ALA A 359 -36.66 -11.86 -2.86
CA ALA A 359 -37.24 -12.28 -4.14
C ALA A 359 -36.14 -12.56 -5.19
N TRP A 360 -35.12 -11.70 -5.25
CA TRP A 360 -33.95 -11.93 -6.11
C TRP A 360 -33.19 -13.20 -5.72
N LEU A 361 -32.93 -13.41 -4.43
CA LEU A 361 -32.23 -14.61 -3.94
C LEU A 361 -33.01 -15.88 -4.27
N GLN A 362 -34.32 -15.90 -4.02
CA GLN A 362 -35.19 -17.03 -4.38
C GLN A 362 -35.11 -17.34 -5.87
N ALA A 363 -35.21 -16.31 -6.72
CA ALA A 363 -35.10 -16.47 -8.16
C ALA A 363 -33.72 -17.04 -8.55
N ALA A 364 -32.62 -16.47 -8.04
CA ALA A 364 -31.26 -16.92 -8.33
C ALA A 364 -31.02 -18.38 -7.94
N LEU A 365 -31.61 -18.86 -6.84
CA LEU A 365 -31.50 -20.24 -6.38
C LEU A 365 -32.38 -21.23 -7.16
N THR A 366 -33.47 -20.75 -7.78
CA THR A 366 -34.44 -21.58 -8.51
C THR A 366 -34.32 -21.50 -10.03
N THR A 367 -33.48 -20.62 -10.57
CA THR A 367 -33.38 -20.37 -12.02
C THR A 367 -33.04 -21.65 -12.81
N GLU A 368 -33.67 -21.80 -13.98
CA GLU A 368 -33.44 -22.90 -14.92
C GLU A 368 -31.97 -23.00 -15.37
N ARG A 369 -31.52 -24.21 -15.71
CA ARG A 369 -30.16 -24.45 -16.19
C ARG A 369 -29.97 -23.77 -17.55
N GLY A 370 -28.84 -23.08 -17.74
CA GLY A 370 -28.47 -22.44 -19.01
C GLY A 370 -28.59 -20.91 -19.05
N THR A 371 -29.16 -20.29 -18.01
CA THR A 371 -29.08 -18.83 -17.84
C THR A 371 -27.68 -18.43 -17.40
N THR A 372 -27.16 -17.34 -17.95
CA THR A 372 -25.86 -16.76 -17.59
C THR A 372 -26.03 -15.28 -17.29
N ALA A 373 -25.24 -14.80 -16.33
CA ALA A 373 -25.04 -13.41 -15.99
C ALA A 373 -24.09 -12.72 -16.97
N ALA A 374 -23.48 -13.44 -17.92
CA ALA A 374 -22.81 -12.82 -19.06
C ALA A 374 -23.76 -11.82 -19.70
N LEU A 375 -23.24 -10.63 -20.03
CA LEU A 375 -24.01 -9.70 -20.84
C LEU A 375 -24.48 -10.46 -22.08
N PRO A 376 -25.81 -10.54 -22.34
CA PRO A 376 -26.28 -11.25 -23.50
C PRO A 376 -25.53 -10.71 -24.72
N ALA A 377 -24.97 -11.61 -25.53
CA ALA A 377 -24.54 -11.23 -26.86
C ALA A 377 -25.81 -10.69 -27.52
N THR A 378 -25.89 -9.38 -27.68
CA THR A 378 -27.15 -8.71 -28.00
C THR A 378 -27.56 -9.05 -29.42
N ASP A 379 -28.21 -10.19 -29.64
CA ASP A 379 -28.94 -10.44 -30.88
C ASP A 379 -30.17 -9.51 -30.86
N GLY A 380 -29.96 -8.27 -31.30
CA GLY A 380 -30.99 -7.21 -31.32
C GLY A 380 -30.78 -6.10 -30.30
N ALA A 381 -29.61 -5.45 -30.29
CA ALA A 381 -29.51 -4.12 -29.68
C ALA A 381 -30.55 -3.19 -30.34
N PRO A 382 -31.36 -2.43 -29.58
CA PRO A 382 -32.27 -1.47 -30.18
C PRO A 382 -31.48 -0.46 -31.01
N GLN A 383 -31.89 -0.26 -32.28
CA GLN A 383 -31.34 0.81 -33.11
C GLN A 383 -31.52 2.12 -32.34
N ARG A 384 -30.40 2.70 -31.91
CA ARG A 384 -30.41 4.00 -31.25
C ARG A 384 -30.77 5.04 -32.32
N PRO A 385 -31.64 6.04 -32.03
CA PRO A 385 -32.14 6.98 -33.02
C PRO A 385 -31.01 7.60 -33.87
N GLY A 386 -31.18 7.60 -35.19
CA GLY A 386 -30.29 8.26 -36.15
C GLY A 386 -29.34 7.35 -36.95
N SER A 387 -29.08 6.11 -36.53
CA SER A 387 -28.20 5.18 -37.27
C SER A 387 -29.00 4.14 -38.08
N LYS A 388 -28.54 3.83 -39.29
CA LYS A 388 -29.09 2.77 -40.15
C LYS A 388 -28.15 1.54 -40.12
N PRO A 389 -28.67 0.33 -40.40
CA PRO A 389 -27.82 -0.84 -40.63
C PRO A 389 -26.74 -0.52 -41.66
N PRO A 390 -25.48 -0.93 -41.43
CA PRO A 390 -24.44 -0.72 -42.42
C PRO A 390 -24.75 -1.48 -43.71
N ALA A 391 -24.27 -0.98 -44.84
CA ALA A 391 -24.19 -1.78 -46.05
C ALA A 391 -23.37 -3.06 -45.80
N PRO A 392 -23.60 -4.15 -46.57
CA PRO A 392 -22.82 -5.38 -46.43
C PRO A 392 -21.32 -5.12 -46.53
N PHE A 393 -20.55 -5.67 -45.59
CA PHE A 393 -19.10 -5.55 -45.62
C PHE A 393 -18.50 -6.52 -46.63
N THR A 394 -17.52 -6.02 -47.40
CA THR A 394 -16.70 -6.80 -48.32
C THR A 394 -15.31 -6.97 -47.71
N ALA A 395 -14.84 -8.22 -47.63
CA ALA A 395 -13.48 -8.54 -47.21
C ALA A 395 -12.53 -8.48 -48.42
N GLY A 396 -11.38 -7.84 -48.25
CA GLY A 396 -10.33 -7.77 -49.28
C GLY A 396 -9.51 -9.06 -49.41
N ASN A 397 -9.61 -9.97 -48.44
CA ASN A 397 -8.98 -11.29 -48.45
C ASN A 397 -9.52 -12.20 -47.33
N ALA A 398 -8.98 -13.42 -47.25
CA ALA A 398 -9.38 -14.46 -46.31
C ALA A 398 -9.04 -14.18 -44.83
N ALA A 399 -8.31 -13.11 -44.51
CA ALA A 399 -8.03 -12.76 -43.12
C ALA A 399 -9.27 -12.26 -42.37
N TRP A 400 -10.28 -11.77 -43.10
CA TRP A 400 -11.56 -11.35 -42.56
C TRP A 400 -12.64 -12.39 -42.88
N GLN A 401 -13.35 -12.83 -41.84
CA GLN A 401 -14.61 -13.53 -41.95
C GLN A 401 -15.73 -12.52 -41.71
N VAL A 402 -16.64 -12.40 -42.68
CA VAL A 402 -17.81 -11.52 -42.61
C VAL A 402 -19.05 -12.38 -42.61
N SER A 403 -19.93 -12.20 -41.63
CA SER A 403 -21.21 -12.89 -41.55
C SER A 403 -22.32 -11.94 -41.09
N ALA A 404 -23.51 -12.10 -41.67
CA ALA A 404 -24.68 -11.37 -41.20
C ALA A 404 -25.12 -11.93 -39.83
N ARG A 405 -25.40 -11.04 -38.88
CA ARG A 405 -25.89 -11.41 -37.54
C ARG A 405 -26.95 -10.40 -37.09
N GLY A 406 -28.22 -10.82 -37.13
CA GLY A 406 -29.37 -9.95 -36.87
C GLY A 406 -29.44 -8.77 -37.84
N ALA A 407 -29.68 -7.56 -37.34
CA ALA A 407 -29.66 -6.32 -38.12
C ALA A 407 -28.24 -5.73 -38.35
N GLY A 408 -27.19 -6.47 -37.99
CA GLY A 408 -25.78 -6.04 -38.10
C GLY A 408 -24.89 -7.00 -38.86
N GLN A 409 -23.61 -6.64 -38.96
CA GLN A 409 -22.55 -7.39 -39.65
C GLN A 409 -21.47 -7.79 -38.64
N ASP A 410 -21.19 -9.09 -38.51
CA ASP A 410 -20.13 -9.62 -37.67
C ASP A 410 -18.83 -9.76 -38.47
N LEU A 411 -17.78 -9.10 -38.01
CA LEU A 411 -16.45 -9.09 -38.60
C LEU A 411 -15.49 -9.79 -37.65
N LYS A 412 -14.78 -10.80 -38.15
CA LYS A 412 -13.80 -11.57 -37.37
C LYS A 412 -12.49 -11.69 -38.14
N VAL A 413 -11.38 -11.50 -37.43
CA VAL A 413 -10.01 -11.61 -37.93
C VAL A 413 -9.40 -12.92 -37.41
N ALA A 414 -8.63 -13.61 -38.25
CA ALA A 414 -7.90 -14.81 -37.84
C ALA A 414 -6.87 -14.53 -36.71
N PRO A 415 -6.59 -15.51 -35.81
CA PRO A 415 -5.74 -15.32 -34.62
C PRO A 415 -4.33 -14.79 -34.88
N ASP A 416 -3.81 -15.01 -36.08
CA ASP A 416 -2.47 -14.77 -36.58
C ASP A 416 -2.35 -13.44 -37.37
N GLY A 417 -3.33 -12.54 -37.20
CA GLY A 417 -3.44 -11.28 -37.93
C GLY A 417 -2.21 -10.37 -37.89
N ALA A 418 -1.32 -10.46 -38.88
CA ALA A 418 -0.25 -9.49 -39.07
C ALA A 418 0.29 -9.41 -40.52
N VAL A 419 -0.43 -8.76 -41.44
CA VAL A 419 0.17 -8.13 -42.64
C VAL A 419 -0.63 -6.89 -43.04
N ARG A 420 0.05 -5.82 -43.49
CA ARG A 420 -0.60 -4.66 -44.16
C ARG A 420 -1.33 -5.13 -45.42
N GLY A 421 -2.62 -4.78 -45.57
CA GLY A 421 -3.43 -5.11 -46.75
C GLY A 421 -4.72 -5.90 -46.46
N ASN A 422 -4.83 -6.49 -45.27
CA ASN A 422 -6.03 -7.22 -44.83
C ASN A 422 -7.15 -6.25 -44.40
N GLN A 423 -7.96 -5.83 -45.36
CA GLN A 423 -8.97 -4.78 -45.20
C GLN A 423 -10.39 -5.36 -45.30
N VAL A 424 -11.34 -4.70 -44.64
CA VAL A 424 -12.77 -4.96 -44.76
C VAL A 424 -13.50 -3.61 -44.86
N TRP A 425 -14.47 -3.49 -45.76
CA TRP A 425 -15.12 -2.20 -46.03
C TRP A 425 -16.59 -2.33 -46.42
N CYS A 426 -17.37 -1.26 -46.25
CA CYS A 426 -18.74 -1.15 -46.76
C CYS A 426 -19.01 0.26 -47.31
N ASP A 427 -20.05 0.41 -48.12
CA ASP A 427 -20.43 1.73 -48.65
C ASP A 427 -20.97 2.65 -47.54
N LEU A 428 -20.54 3.92 -47.58
CA LEU A 428 -21.07 4.94 -46.69
C LEU A 428 -22.52 5.30 -47.06
N PRO A 429 -23.33 5.73 -46.08
CA PRO A 429 -24.56 6.49 -46.34
C PRO A 429 -24.26 7.74 -47.22
N PRO A 430 -25.28 8.36 -47.87
CA PRO A 430 -25.07 9.36 -48.92
C PRO A 430 -24.02 10.42 -48.56
N GLN A 431 -23.04 10.60 -49.45
CA GLN A 431 -21.81 11.35 -49.16
C GLN A 431 -22.01 12.87 -49.32
N PRO A 432 -21.60 13.65 -48.30
CA PRO A 432 -21.43 15.10 -48.42
C PRO A 432 -20.38 15.46 -49.48
N ALA A 433 -20.41 16.72 -49.93
CA ALA A 433 -19.43 17.23 -50.88
C ALA A 433 -18.00 17.20 -50.27
N PRO A 434 -16.95 17.05 -51.10
CA PRO A 434 -15.58 17.23 -50.63
C PRO A 434 -15.41 18.57 -49.91
N GLY A 435 -14.75 18.55 -48.75
CA GLY A 435 -14.56 19.74 -47.91
C GLY A 435 -15.66 20.00 -46.88
N SER A 436 -16.78 19.28 -46.92
CA SER A 436 -17.81 19.34 -45.86
C SER A 436 -17.26 18.81 -44.53
N ALA A 437 -17.68 19.43 -43.41
CA ALA A 437 -17.44 18.87 -42.08
C ALA A 437 -18.48 17.77 -41.82
N CYS A 438 -18.00 16.60 -41.38
CA CYS A 438 -18.81 15.41 -41.27
C CYS A 438 -18.63 14.76 -39.89
N ARG A 439 -19.69 14.10 -39.41
CA ARG A 439 -19.66 13.22 -38.23
C ARG A 439 -20.00 11.80 -38.66
N LEU A 440 -19.05 10.89 -38.52
CA LEU A 440 -19.31 9.45 -38.62
C LEU A 440 -19.79 8.93 -37.28
N THR A 441 -20.95 8.29 -37.23
CA THR A 441 -21.48 7.61 -36.05
C THR A 441 -21.46 6.10 -36.26
N LEU A 442 -20.86 5.37 -35.34
CA LEU A 442 -20.72 3.91 -35.38
C LEU A 442 -21.35 3.28 -34.14
N ASP A 443 -22.32 2.38 -34.34
CA ASP A 443 -22.87 1.52 -33.29
C ASP A 443 -22.30 0.11 -33.47
N TRP A 444 -21.56 -0.37 -32.48
CA TRP A 444 -20.78 -1.61 -32.59
C TRP A 444 -20.35 -2.19 -31.24
N THR A 445 -19.89 -3.44 -31.27
CA THR A 445 -19.20 -4.14 -30.18
C THR A 445 -17.80 -4.53 -30.66
N VAL A 446 -16.75 -4.08 -29.97
CA VAL A 446 -15.36 -4.29 -30.38
C VAL A 446 -14.75 -5.48 -29.63
N ARG A 447 -14.07 -6.36 -30.38
CA ARG A 447 -13.26 -7.47 -29.87
C ARG A 447 -11.81 -7.22 -30.25
N SER A 448 -11.03 -6.60 -29.37
CA SER A 448 -9.59 -6.37 -29.62
C SER A 448 -8.86 -6.13 -28.31
N THR A 449 -7.64 -6.63 -28.18
CA THR A 449 -6.73 -6.27 -27.09
C THR A 449 -5.95 -4.99 -27.36
N ALA A 450 -6.04 -4.41 -28.56
CA ALA A 450 -5.39 -3.17 -28.90
C ALA A 450 -5.99 -2.01 -28.08
N PRO A 451 -5.19 -1.04 -27.60
CA PRO A 451 -5.70 0.07 -26.79
C PRO A 451 -6.67 0.98 -27.57
N ALA A 452 -6.60 0.97 -28.90
CA ALA A 452 -7.46 1.78 -29.77
C ALA A 452 -7.40 1.34 -31.24
N LEU A 453 -8.43 1.70 -32.01
CA LEU A 453 -8.59 1.38 -33.44
C LEU A 453 -8.61 2.64 -34.29
N ASN A 454 -7.99 2.58 -35.47
CA ASN A 454 -8.11 3.64 -36.47
C ASN A 454 -9.33 3.38 -37.36
N LEU A 455 -10.10 4.43 -37.63
CA LEU A 455 -11.21 4.42 -38.57
C LEU A 455 -10.75 5.03 -39.90
N HIS A 456 -11.08 4.39 -41.01
CA HIS A 456 -10.60 4.78 -42.33
C HIS A 456 -11.77 4.97 -43.31
N LEU A 457 -11.55 5.84 -44.30
CA LEU A 457 -12.31 5.86 -45.55
C LEU A 457 -11.50 5.22 -46.66
N ARG A 458 -12.20 4.64 -47.65
CA ARG A 458 -11.62 3.99 -48.83
C ARG A 458 -12.22 4.58 -50.11
N ASN A 459 -11.37 4.85 -51.08
CA ASN A 459 -11.78 5.12 -52.46
C ASN A 459 -11.87 3.78 -53.22
N PRO A 460 -13.04 3.40 -53.76
CA PRO A 460 -13.22 2.09 -54.39
C PRO A 460 -12.51 1.93 -55.74
N GLN A 461 -12.26 3.02 -56.48
CA GLN A 461 -11.60 2.98 -57.79
C GLN A 461 -10.07 2.82 -57.68
N THR A 462 -9.45 3.46 -56.69
CA THR A 462 -7.99 3.50 -56.53
C THR A 462 -7.48 2.59 -55.42
N GLY A 463 -8.34 2.19 -54.48
CA GLY A 463 -7.95 1.46 -53.26
C GLY A 463 -7.22 2.31 -52.23
N ALA A 464 -7.08 3.63 -52.46
CA ALA A 464 -6.50 4.55 -51.49
C ALA A 464 -7.37 4.64 -50.23
N PHE A 465 -6.74 4.88 -49.08
CA PHE A 465 -7.43 5.04 -47.82
C PHE A 465 -6.96 6.24 -47.03
N HIS A 466 -7.86 6.78 -46.21
CA HIS A 466 -7.65 7.98 -45.41
C HIS A 466 -8.09 7.75 -43.97
N VAL A 467 -7.21 7.99 -43.00
CA VAL A 467 -7.55 7.87 -41.57
C VAL A 467 -8.40 9.07 -41.17
N ILE A 468 -9.64 8.83 -40.75
CA ILE A 468 -10.57 9.89 -40.33
C ILE A 468 -10.65 10.08 -38.82
N GLY A 469 -10.19 9.10 -38.03
CA GLY A 469 -10.08 9.24 -36.60
C GLY A 469 -9.69 7.95 -35.89
N LYS A 470 -9.71 8.01 -34.55
CA LYS A 470 -9.28 6.92 -33.68
C LYS A 470 -10.25 6.76 -32.51
N VAL A 471 -10.61 5.52 -32.22
CA VAL A 471 -11.56 5.15 -31.15
C VAL A 471 -10.85 4.33 -30.09
N ALA A 472 -10.96 4.74 -28.82
CA ALA A 472 -10.33 4.07 -27.68
C ALA A 472 -11.04 2.76 -27.35
N VAL A 473 -10.31 1.68 -27.14
CA VAL A 473 -10.83 0.31 -26.88
C VAL A 473 -10.53 -0.17 -25.46
N GLU A 474 -9.46 0.34 -24.84
CA GLU A 474 -9.07 0.00 -23.47
C GLU A 474 -10.24 0.16 -22.46
N GLY A 475 -10.52 -0.90 -21.70
CA GLY A 475 -11.63 -0.97 -20.73
C GLY A 475 -13.03 -0.96 -21.34
N ARG A 476 -13.18 -1.16 -22.67
CA ARG A 476 -14.46 -1.15 -23.41
C ARG A 476 -14.53 -2.24 -24.48
N VAL A 477 -13.96 -3.40 -24.18
CA VAL A 477 -13.97 -4.60 -25.05
C VAL A 477 -15.22 -5.42 -24.75
N ASN A 478 -15.85 -6.00 -25.77
CA ASN A 478 -17.11 -6.77 -25.64
C ASN A 478 -18.31 -5.98 -25.09
N VAL A 479 -18.25 -4.64 -25.13
CA VAL A 479 -19.34 -3.76 -24.70
C VAL A 479 -20.00 -3.13 -25.92
N VAL A 480 -21.34 -3.11 -25.96
CA VAL A 480 -22.12 -2.37 -26.96
C VAL A 480 -21.86 -0.88 -26.77
N ARG A 481 -21.39 -0.22 -27.83
CA ARG A 481 -20.97 1.19 -27.75
C ARG A 481 -21.34 1.96 -29.00
N ARG A 482 -21.42 3.28 -28.82
CA ARG A 482 -21.54 4.27 -29.89
C ARG A 482 -20.30 5.12 -29.87
N ASP A 483 -19.59 5.19 -30.99
CA ASP A 483 -18.48 6.11 -31.17
C ASP A 483 -18.79 7.09 -32.30
N THR A 484 -18.37 8.34 -32.12
CA THR A 484 -18.50 9.39 -33.14
C THR A 484 -17.11 9.92 -33.48
N VAL A 485 -16.88 10.17 -34.76
CA VAL A 485 -15.64 10.77 -35.26
C VAL A 485 -15.99 11.90 -36.21
N ASP A 486 -15.51 13.11 -35.88
CA ASP A 486 -15.68 14.29 -36.71
C ASP A 486 -14.45 14.47 -37.61
N PHE A 487 -14.67 14.69 -38.90
CA PHE A 487 -13.61 14.84 -39.89
C PHE A 487 -14.07 15.75 -41.04
N ILE A 488 -13.13 16.24 -41.85
CA ILE A 488 -13.44 16.95 -43.09
C ILE A 488 -13.42 15.93 -44.23
N MET A 489 -14.47 15.90 -45.07
CA MET A 489 -14.57 14.97 -46.19
C MET A 489 -13.39 15.16 -47.16
N PRO A 490 -12.49 14.17 -47.30
CA PRO A 490 -11.31 14.33 -48.15
C PRO A 490 -11.67 14.41 -49.64
N PRO A 491 -10.93 15.19 -50.44
CA PRO A 491 -11.10 15.18 -51.89
C PRO A 491 -10.66 13.84 -52.49
N GLY A 492 -11.25 13.45 -53.62
CA GLY A 492 -10.83 12.26 -54.36
C GLY A 492 -11.68 11.01 -54.11
N GLY A 493 -13.01 11.13 -54.08
CA GLY A 493 -13.94 9.99 -54.27
C GLY A 493 -13.93 8.92 -53.17
N PHE A 494 -13.66 9.29 -51.92
CA PHE A 494 -13.73 8.38 -50.77
C PHE A 494 -15.19 8.08 -50.41
N SER A 495 -15.63 6.85 -50.67
CA SER A 495 -17.05 6.49 -50.61
C SER A 495 -17.38 5.31 -49.71
N GLN A 496 -16.36 4.69 -49.10
CA GLN A 496 -16.50 3.48 -48.31
C GLN A 496 -15.89 3.66 -46.92
N PHE A 497 -16.54 3.14 -45.89
CA PHE A 497 -15.95 2.97 -44.56
C PHE A 497 -15.09 1.71 -44.54
N MET A 498 -13.90 1.76 -43.94
CA MET A 498 -12.94 0.67 -43.94
C MET A 498 -12.30 0.44 -42.56
N LEU A 499 -12.10 -0.84 -42.24
CA LEU A 499 -11.34 -1.31 -41.10
C LEU A 499 -10.16 -2.19 -41.57
N GLY A 500 -9.02 -2.08 -40.88
CA GLY A 500 -7.82 -2.86 -41.16
C GLY A 500 -7.57 -3.91 -40.08
N ALA A 501 -7.28 -5.16 -40.46
CA ALA A 501 -7.07 -6.28 -39.56
C ALA A 501 -5.95 -6.05 -38.54
N VAL A 502 -4.90 -5.31 -38.94
CA VAL A 502 -3.74 -4.97 -38.08
C VAL A 502 -4.12 -4.14 -36.84
N HIS A 503 -5.32 -3.56 -36.82
CA HIS A 503 -5.82 -2.82 -35.66
C HIS A 503 -6.51 -3.75 -34.63
N PHE A 504 -6.87 -4.98 -35.02
CA PHE A 504 -7.54 -5.94 -34.15
C PHE A 504 -6.53 -7.01 -33.70
N SER A 505 -6.24 -7.08 -32.41
CA SER A 505 -5.29 -8.03 -31.83
C SER A 505 -5.95 -8.95 -30.79
N GLY A 506 -5.35 -10.12 -30.57
CA GLY A 506 -5.78 -11.10 -29.58
C GLY A 506 -6.78 -12.15 -30.11
N PRO A 507 -7.11 -13.17 -29.29
CA PRO A 507 -7.99 -14.25 -29.69
C PRO A 507 -9.39 -13.74 -30.10
N GLY A 508 -9.80 -14.01 -31.34
CA GLY A 508 -11.12 -13.61 -31.84
C GLY A 508 -11.26 -12.11 -32.18
N GLY A 509 -10.16 -11.43 -32.50
CA GLY A 509 -10.13 -10.03 -32.91
C GLY A 509 -11.16 -9.68 -33.98
N GLY A 510 -11.83 -8.54 -33.89
CA GLY A 510 -12.85 -8.09 -34.84
C GLY A 510 -13.87 -7.14 -34.22
N ALA A 511 -15.03 -6.97 -34.87
CA ALA A 511 -16.13 -6.17 -34.34
C ALA A 511 -17.47 -6.66 -34.88
N TRP A 512 -18.53 -6.50 -34.09
CA TRP A 512 -19.91 -6.64 -34.56
C TRP A 512 -20.51 -5.23 -34.74
N ILE A 513 -20.89 -4.87 -35.96
CA ILE A 513 -21.34 -3.51 -36.32
C ILE A 513 -22.84 -3.54 -36.59
N THR A 514 -23.60 -2.74 -35.85
CA THR A 514 -25.06 -2.68 -35.92
C THR A 514 -25.61 -1.39 -36.52
N GLY A 515 -24.80 -0.33 -36.56
CA GLY A 515 -25.21 0.94 -37.14
C GLY A 515 -24.05 1.75 -37.69
N LEU A 516 -24.28 2.40 -38.83
CA LEU A 516 -23.35 3.32 -39.48
C LEU A 516 -24.15 4.52 -39.99
N ALA A 517 -23.81 5.72 -39.53
CA ALA A 517 -24.38 6.98 -40.02
C ALA A 517 -23.28 7.98 -40.35
N LEU A 518 -23.57 8.85 -41.31
CA LEU A 518 -22.71 9.95 -41.72
C LEU A 518 -23.58 11.19 -41.86
N ASP A 519 -23.31 12.18 -41.02
CA ASP A 519 -24.05 13.45 -40.98
C ASP A 519 -23.13 14.60 -41.39
N GLU A 520 -23.64 15.56 -42.17
CA GLU A 520 -22.97 16.83 -42.41
C GLU A 520 -23.22 17.76 -41.21
N ILE A 521 -22.16 18.31 -40.63
CA ILE A 521 -22.20 19.17 -39.44
C ILE A 521 -21.57 20.52 -39.76
N SER A 522 -21.86 21.56 -38.97
CA SER A 522 -21.14 22.82 -39.11
C SER A 522 -19.70 22.69 -38.55
N PRO A 523 -18.71 23.42 -39.11
CA PRO A 523 -17.35 23.42 -38.57
C PRO A 523 -17.25 23.82 -37.08
N ALA A 524 -18.24 24.57 -36.58
CA ALA A 524 -18.32 24.97 -35.17
C ALA A 524 -18.73 23.81 -34.24
N GLU A 525 -19.41 22.79 -34.76
CA GLU A 525 -19.89 21.62 -34.01
C GLU A 525 -18.87 20.47 -33.94
N MET A 526 -17.73 20.60 -34.62
CA MET A 526 -16.67 19.58 -34.61
C MET A 526 -16.07 19.43 -33.22
N GLN A 527 -16.15 18.21 -32.67
CA GLN A 527 -15.45 17.84 -31.44
C GLN A 527 -13.94 18.00 -31.64
N LYS A 528 -13.34 18.91 -30.87
CA LYS A 528 -11.87 19.00 -30.78
C LYS A 528 -11.36 17.67 -30.20
N ALA A 529 -10.45 17.01 -30.91
CA ALA A 529 -9.84 15.77 -30.44
C ALA A 529 -9.31 15.95 -29.01
N PRO A 530 -9.63 15.05 -28.06
CA PRO A 530 -9.07 15.12 -26.71
C PRO A 530 -7.56 15.06 -26.80
N ALA A 531 -6.88 16.05 -26.19
CA ALA A 531 -5.44 16.01 -26.04
C ALA A 531 -5.07 14.73 -25.30
N LYS A 532 -4.10 13.97 -25.81
CA LYS A 532 -3.56 12.79 -25.10
C LYS A 532 -3.20 13.22 -23.67
N PRO A 533 -3.61 12.49 -22.62
CA PRO A 533 -2.96 12.66 -21.33
C PRO A 533 -1.47 12.41 -21.56
N LYS A 534 -0.67 13.42 -21.24
CA LYS A 534 0.79 13.34 -21.41
C LYS A 534 1.26 12.19 -20.51
N PRO A 535 2.06 11.23 -20.99
CA PRO A 535 2.70 10.28 -20.09
C PRO A 535 3.41 11.09 -18.98
N PRO A 536 3.38 10.61 -17.73
CA PRO A 536 4.02 11.32 -16.65
C PRO A 536 5.48 11.53 -17.05
N THR A 537 5.88 12.78 -17.03
CA THR A 537 7.23 13.21 -17.30
C THR A 537 8.19 12.50 -16.35
N HIS A 538 9.46 12.41 -16.74
CA HIS A 538 10.52 11.93 -15.86
C HIS A 538 10.47 12.63 -14.48
N ALA A 539 10.20 13.94 -14.47
CA ALA A 539 10.08 14.75 -13.25
C ALA A 539 8.90 14.31 -12.36
N GLU A 540 7.73 14.01 -12.93
CA GLU A 540 6.56 13.54 -12.17
C GLU A 540 6.80 12.16 -11.55
N LEU A 541 7.45 11.25 -12.29
CA LEU A 541 7.84 9.93 -11.77
C LEU A 541 8.89 10.04 -10.67
N ALA A 542 9.93 10.86 -10.87
CA ALA A 542 10.98 11.07 -9.88
C ALA A 542 10.43 11.68 -8.59
N ARG A 543 9.53 12.67 -8.71
CA ARG A 543 8.84 13.28 -7.56
C ARG A 543 8.02 12.27 -6.78
N LYS A 544 7.24 11.43 -7.46
CA LYS A 544 6.44 10.39 -6.79
C LYS A 544 7.33 9.44 -5.99
N LEU A 545 8.38 8.92 -6.62
CA LEU A 545 9.30 7.98 -5.98
C LEU A 545 10.06 8.62 -4.80
N ALA A 546 10.41 9.91 -4.90
CA ALA A 546 11.03 10.64 -3.80
C ALA A 546 10.07 10.82 -2.60
N LEU A 547 8.78 11.05 -2.83
CA LEU A 547 7.77 11.10 -1.78
C LEU A 547 7.56 9.72 -1.13
N ASP A 548 7.50 8.65 -1.93
CA ASP A 548 7.38 7.28 -1.42
C ASP A 548 8.58 6.90 -0.52
N ASP A 549 9.80 7.33 -0.86
CA ASP A 549 10.99 7.15 -0.02
C ASP A 549 10.94 8.00 1.25
N HIS A 550 10.48 9.25 1.13
CA HIS A 550 10.32 10.14 2.27
C HIS A 550 9.34 9.56 3.29
N ASP A 551 8.19 9.07 2.84
CA ASP A 551 7.20 8.42 3.70
C ASP A 551 7.79 7.21 4.41
N ARG A 552 8.63 6.42 3.73
CA ARG A 552 9.35 5.30 4.35
C ARG A 552 10.32 5.76 5.42
N PHE A 553 11.08 6.83 5.15
CA PHE A 553 12.02 7.41 6.11
C PHE A 553 11.29 7.93 7.36
N VAL A 554 10.23 8.74 7.18
CA VAL A 554 9.43 9.28 8.29
C VAL A 554 8.88 8.16 9.18
N LYS A 555 8.46 7.04 8.58
CA LYS A 555 7.96 5.86 9.32
C LYS A 555 9.02 5.01 10.01
N ALA A 556 10.29 5.12 9.64
CA ALA A 556 11.33 4.20 10.12
C ALA A 556 12.49 4.88 10.86
N HIS A 557 12.63 6.20 10.77
CA HIS A 557 13.75 6.92 11.37
C HIS A 557 13.78 6.79 12.90
N ALA A 558 14.98 6.96 13.46
CA ALA A 558 15.23 6.73 14.88
C ALA A 558 14.52 7.78 15.76
N GLU A 559 13.60 7.33 16.60
CA GLU A 559 12.91 8.09 17.64
C GLU A 559 12.93 7.34 18.99
N ALA A 560 12.76 8.08 20.10
CA ALA A 560 12.72 7.51 21.44
C ALA A 560 11.65 6.42 21.55
N GLY A 561 11.97 5.27 22.16
CA GLY A 561 11.01 4.19 22.39
C GLY A 561 10.57 3.36 21.17
N ARG A 562 10.92 3.76 19.94
CA ARG A 562 10.39 3.17 18.70
C ARG A 562 10.85 1.75 18.37
N SER A 563 12.13 1.45 18.59
CA SER A 563 12.71 0.12 18.35
C SER A 563 14.06 -0.04 19.03
N LEU A 564 14.52 -1.29 19.18
CA LEU A 564 15.87 -1.58 19.67
C LEU A 564 16.97 -0.91 18.81
N THR A 565 16.83 -0.93 17.48
CA THR A 565 17.77 -0.26 16.55
C THR A 565 17.79 1.25 16.76
N SER A 566 16.62 1.86 16.98
CA SER A 566 16.52 3.29 17.27
C SER A 566 17.25 3.66 18.57
N ALA A 567 17.05 2.88 19.63
CA ALA A 567 17.70 3.10 20.91
C ALA A 567 19.23 2.98 20.81
N ARG A 568 19.73 1.97 20.09
CA ARG A 568 21.17 1.80 19.81
C ARG A 568 21.75 3.01 19.07
N ALA A 569 21.05 3.49 18.04
CA ALA A 569 21.48 4.66 17.27
C ALA A 569 21.57 5.93 18.13
N ARG A 570 20.60 6.16 19.01
CA ARG A 570 20.58 7.34 19.91
C ARG A 570 21.67 7.28 20.98
N ILE A 571 21.88 6.12 21.60
CA ILE A 571 23.01 5.88 22.52
C ILE A 571 24.33 6.20 21.82
N MET A 572 24.55 5.63 20.62
CA MET A 572 25.79 5.86 19.88
C MET A 572 25.97 7.28 19.41
N PHE A 573 24.90 7.97 19.02
CA PHE A 573 24.97 9.37 18.62
C PHE A 573 25.57 10.24 19.73
N HIS A 574 25.10 10.07 20.97
CA HIS A 574 25.62 10.82 22.11
C HIS A 574 26.99 10.32 22.58
N ALA A 575 27.19 9.00 22.67
CA ALA A 575 28.46 8.41 23.06
C ALA A 575 29.58 8.82 22.09
N HIS A 576 29.36 8.75 20.79
CA HIS A 576 30.36 9.12 19.79
C HIS A 576 30.68 10.62 19.81
N ALA A 577 29.72 11.50 20.16
CA ALA A 577 30.01 12.92 20.36
C ALA A 577 31.01 13.14 21.51
N ILE A 578 30.89 12.36 22.58
CA ILE A 578 31.82 12.38 23.72
C ILE A 578 33.17 11.78 23.33
N GLU A 579 33.14 10.63 22.63
CA GLU A 579 34.32 9.94 22.11
C GLU A 579 35.19 10.82 21.21
N LYS A 580 34.57 11.62 20.33
CA LYS A 580 35.29 12.63 19.52
C LYS A 580 36.00 13.67 20.38
N GLY A 581 35.34 14.20 21.42
CA GLY A 581 35.96 15.17 22.30
C GLY A 581 37.12 14.59 23.11
N LEU A 582 37.08 13.30 23.47
CA LEU A 582 38.20 12.60 24.11
C LEU A 582 39.42 12.48 23.20
N SER A 583 39.23 12.48 21.88
CA SER A 583 40.33 12.29 20.91
C SER A 583 41.16 13.55 20.64
N ARG A 584 40.75 14.69 21.18
CA ARG A 584 41.38 15.98 20.90
C ARG A 584 42.74 16.10 21.59
N LEU A 585 43.72 16.65 20.86
CA LEU A 585 45.00 17.07 21.43
C LEU A 585 44.82 18.22 22.45
N ASP A 586 43.96 19.19 22.14
CA ASP A 586 43.62 20.32 23.02
C ASP A 586 42.48 19.97 23.98
N PHE A 587 42.62 18.87 24.71
CA PHE A 587 41.57 18.32 25.55
C PHE A 587 40.99 19.35 26.53
N ARG A 588 39.69 19.64 26.41
CA ARG A 588 38.97 20.59 27.26
C ARG A 588 38.24 19.87 28.39
N GLY A 589 38.67 20.07 29.64
CA GLY A 589 37.99 19.54 30.81
C GLY A 589 36.52 19.98 30.91
N GLY A 590 35.63 19.06 31.29
CA GLY A 590 34.20 19.30 31.50
C GLY A 590 33.37 19.48 30.22
N PHE A 591 33.88 19.07 29.05
CA PHE A 591 33.13 19.14 27.80
C PHE A 591 31.96 18.13 27.78
N GLY A 592 30.98 18.33 26.88
CA GLY A 592 29.85 17.39 26.76
C GLY A 592 28.58 17.79 27.52
N LYS A 593 28.41 19.08 27.85
CA LYS A 593 27.22 19.65 28.52
C LYS A 593 25.87 19.30 27.88
N ILE A 594 25.86 18.89 26.59
CA ILE A 594 24.65 18.43 25.88
C ILE A 594 24.64 16.90 25.76
N SER A 595 25.76 16.30 25.33
CA SER A 595 25.83 14.87 25.01
C SER A 595 25.83 13.98 26.25
N VAL A 596 26.47 14.38 27.36
CA VAL A 596 26.53 13.58 28.59
C VAL A 596 25.15 13.46 29.25
N PRO A 597 24.38 14.55 29.47
CA PRO A 597 23.02 14.43 30.01
C PRO A 597 22.09 13.63 29.08
N ALA A 598 22.21 13.81 27.76
CA ALA A 598 21.41 13.07 26.81
C ALA A 598 21.74 11.56 26.84
N LEU A 599 23.02 11.21 26.87
CA LEU A 599 23.46 9.81 27.00
C LEU A 599 22.98 9.18 28.30
N ALA A 600 23.06 9.89 29.42
CA ALA A 600 22.56 9.42 30.71
C ALA A 600 21.07 9.07 30.66
N ARG A 601 20.25 9.90 30.01
CA ARG A 601 18.82 9.61 29.78
C ARG A 601 18.62 8.39 28.89
N GLU A 602 19.35 8.26 27.79
CA GLU A 602 19.22 7.11 26.88
C GLU A 602 19.62 5.79 27.55
N MET A 603 20.73 5.78 28.29
CA MET A 603 21.18 4.59 29.03
C MET A 603 20.24 4.25 30.19
N GLY A 604 19.68 5.25 30.87
CA GLY A 604 18.65 5.03 31.89
C GLY A 604 17.38 4.41 31.31
N ALA A 605 16.85 4.99 30.22
CA ALA A 605 15.67 4.49 29.52
C ALA A 605 15.88 3.08 28.97
N TRP A 606 17.11 2.74 28.53
CA TRP A 606 17.46 1.39 28.09
C TRP A 606 17.21 0.34 29.18
N LEU A 607 17.73 0.57 30.39
CA LEU A 607 17.56 -0.37 31.51
C LEU A 607 16.12 -0.37 32.03
N GLN A 608 15.44 0.77 32.05
CA GLN A 608 14.03 0.85 32.43
C GLN A 608 13.13 0.04 31.49
N ALA A 609 13.46 -0.01 30.20
CA ALA A 609 12.78 -0.84 29.21
C ALA A 609 13.16 -2.34 29.29
N GLY A 610 13.87 -2.77 30.34
CA GLY A 610 14.25 -4.18 30.54
C GLY A 610 15.30 -4.70 29.55
N ARG A 611 15.99 -3.81 28.83
CA ARG A 611 16.94 -4.21 27.78
C ARG A 611 18.28 -4.62 28.38
N ASP A 612 18.91 -5.59 27.72
CA ASP A 612 20.17 -6.20 28.17
C ASP A 612 21.32 -5.16 28.23
N PRO A 613 21.95 -4.93 29.40
CA PRO A 613 23.15 -4.09 29.51
C PRO A 613 24.37 -4.67 28.79
N GLN A 614 24.38 -5.96 28.44
CA GLN A 614 25.47 -6.61 27.71
C GLN A 614 25.43 -6.35 26.19
N ASP A 615 24.41 -5.65 25.71
CA ASP A 615 24.34 -5.17 24.32
C ASP A 615 25.61 -4.37 23.94
N ALA A 616 26.15 -4.66 22.76
CA ALA A 616 27.42 -4.09 22.31
C ALA A 616 27.43 -2.55 22.29
N TYR A 617 26.30 -1.92 21.97
CA TYR A 617 26.18 -0.48 21.90
C TYR A 617 26.10 0.15 23.30
N PHE A 618 25.38 -0.50 24.22
CA PHE A 618 25.31 -0.07 25.62
C PHE A 618 26.69 -0.16 26.29
N ARG A 619 27.40 -1.29 26.11
CA ARG A 619 28.75 -1.47 26.65
C ARG A 619 29.76 -0.48 26.07
N THR A 620 29.68 -0.22 24.77
CA THR A 620 30.51 0.81 24.12
C THR A 620 30.29 2.18 24.75
N ALA A 621 29.03 2.57 24.98
CA ALA A 621 28.72 3.85 25.64
C ALA A 621 29.20 3.90 27.09
N ALA A 622 29.05 2.80 27.84
CA ALA A 622 29.56 2.69 29.20
C ALA A 622 31.09 2.87 29.24
N ALA A 623 31.81 2.21 28.33
CA ALA A 623 33.27 2.33 28.20
C ALA A 623 33.72 3.75 27.78
N VAL A 624 32.97 4.42 26.90
CA VAL A 624 33.23 5.84 26.56
C VAL A 624 33.11 6.73 27.80
N MET A 625 32.08 6.54 28.62
CA MET A 625 31.91 7.32 29.85
C MET A 625 32.96 6.97 30.91
N GLN A 626 33.38 5.71 31.00
CA GLN A 626 34.47 5.29 31.86
C GLN A 626 35.77 6.01 31.48
N ALA A 627 36.11 5.99 30.19
CA ALA A 627 37.29 6.68 29.67
C ALA A 627 37.19 8.19 29.88
N TYR A 628 35.99 8.76 29.76
CA TYR A 628 35.74 10.17 30.04
C TYR A 628 36.03 10.51 31.51
N PHE A 629 35.47 9.77 32.47
CA PHE A 629 35.67 10.05 33.89
C PHE A 629 37.13 9.85 34.30
N GLU A 630 37.77 8.78 33.82
CA GLU A 630 39.18 8.51 34.09
C GLU A 630 40.09 9.60 33.53
N ARG A 631 39.83 10.07 32.30
CA ARG A 631 40.63 11.15 31.71
C ARG A 631 40.51 12.45 32.48
N HIS A 632 39.31 12.80 32.98
CA HIS A 632 39.11 14.00 33.81
C HIS A 632 39.77 13.87 35.17
N ARG A 633 39.74 12.68 35.77
CA ARG A 633 40.47 12.38 37.01
C ARG A 633 41.98 12.56 36.85
N GLN A 634 42.55 12.15 35.71
CA GLN A 634 43.99 12.29 35.42
C GLN A 634 44.45 13.74 35.29
N ILE A 635 43.57 14.65 34.86
CA ILE A 635 43.88 16.08 34.70
C ILE A 635 43.32 16.94 35.84
N ASP A 636 42.86 16.32 36.93
CA ASP A 636 42.30 16.97 38.12
C ASP A 636 41.14 17.95 37.84
N VAL A 637 40.22 17.55 36.95
CA VAL A 637 39.00 18.32 36.64
C VAL A 637 37.76 17.65 37.24
N ASP A 638 37.05 18.37 38.11
CA ASP A 638 35.82 17.88 38.73
C ASP A 638 34.66 17.79 37.72
N VAL A 639 34.16 16.57 37.52
CA VAL A 639 32.99 16.26 36.69
C VAL A 639 31.92 15.49 37.50
N SER A 640 31.92 15.63 38.83
CA SER A 640 30.98 14.94 39.72
C SER A 640 29.51 15.24 39.38
N ALA A 641 29.22 16.46 38.93
CA ALA A 641 27.89 16.84 38.45
C ALA A 641 27.41 16.01 37.25
N PHE A 642 28.31 15.63 36.33
CA PHE A 642 27.97 14.73 35.22
C PHE A 642 27.82 13.29 35.67
N ARG A 643 28.66 12.83 36.61
CA ARG A 643 28.53 11.49 37.18
C ARG A 643 27.18 11.29 37.87
N ALA A 644 26.69 12.31 38.57
CA ALA A 644 25.38 12.30 39.25
C ALA A 644 24.17 12.18 38.32
N LEU A 645 24.32 12.38 37.00
CA LEU A 645 23.22 12.25 36.03
C LEU A 645 22.86 10.79 35.73
N PHE A 646 23.76 9.85 36.00
CA PHE A 646 23.56 8.44 35.70
C PHE A 646 22.93 7.71 36.90
N ALA A 647 21.87 6.94 36.66
CA ALA A 647 21.27 6.10 37.68
C ALA A 647 22.25 5.02 38.18
N ALA A 648 22.11 4.59 39.44
CA ALA A 648 23.05 3.65 40.06
C ALA A 648 23.30 2.34 39.25
N PRO A 649 22.29 1.71 38.61
CA PRO A 649 22.53 0.54 37.75
C PRO A 649 23.39 0.85 36.52
N VAL A 650 23.24 2.05 35.94
CA VAL A 650 24.05 2.49 34.80
C VAL A 650 25.48 2.80 35.24
N LEU A 651 25.65 3.46 36.40
CA LEU A 651 26.98 3.74 36.97
C LEU A 651 27.77 2.46 37.23
N ALA A 652 27.12 1.42 37.76
CA ALA A 652 27.77 0.12 37.95
C ALA A 652 28.30 -0.48 36.64
N GLN A 653 27.55 -0.33 35.54
CA GLN A 653 28.02 -0.76 34.21
C GLN A 653 29.17 0.10 33.69
N ILE A 654 29.15 1.42 33.93
CA ILE A 654 30.25 2.33 33.57
C ILE A 654 31.52 1.98 34.34
N GLU A 655 31.42 1.71 35.64
CA GLU A 655 32.57 1.38 36.50
C GLU A 655 33.17 0.01 36.16
N ALA A 656 32.33 -0.95 35.78
CA ALA A 656 32.76 -2.26 35.33
C ALA A 656 33.28 -2.27 33.88
N ALA A 657 33.04 -1.21 33.09
CA ALA A 657 33.39 -1.18 31.68
C ALA A 657 34.91 -1.08 31.48
N GLY A 658 35.45 -1.97 30.66
CA GLY A 658 36.84 -1.88 30.21
C GLY A 658 37.03 -0.81 29.11
N THR A 659 38.19 -0.18 29.09
CA THR A 659 38.63 0.71 27.98
C THR A 659 38.76 -0.02 26.64
N ALA A 660 38.71 -1.36 26.67
CA ALA A 660 38.68 -2.26 25.53
C ALA A 660 37.43 -2.10 24.62
N GLU A 661 36.34 -1.49 25.12
CA GLU A 661 35.06 -1.52 24.41
C GLU A 661 34.65 -0.16 23.81
N GLY A 662 35.25 0.95 24.25
CA GLY A 662 34.96 2.30 23.78
C GLY A 662 35.99 3.31 24.30
N GLY A 663 35.94 4.55 23.82
CA GLY A 663 36.87 5.62 24.21
C GLY A 663 37.83 5.98 23.08
N VAL A 664 39.11 6.14 23.38
CA VAL A 664 40.11 6.59 22.37
C VAL A 664 41.35 5.72 22.37
N LEU A 665 42.01 5.63 21.21
CA LEU A 665 43.31 4.98 21.05
C LEU A 665 44.21 5.78 20.10
N ALA A 666 45.52 5.58 20.20
CA ALA A 666 46.48 6.13 19.25
C ALA A 666 46.16 5.68 17.82
N ALA A 667 46.34 6.52 16.81
CA ALA A 667 46.02 6.19 15.42
C ALA A 667 46.76 4.93 14.93
N ALA A 668 48.00 4.72 15.38
CA ALA A 668 48.82 3.55 15.09
C ALA A 668 48.40 2.26 15.82
N ALA A 669 47.63 2.35 16.90
CA ALA A 669 47.26 1.18 17.69
C ALA A 669 46.19 0.35 16.97
N ASP A 670 46.20 -0.96 17.18
CA ASP A 670 45.22 -1.87 16.59
C ASP A 670 43.83 -1.65 17.20
N ARG A 671 42.84 -1.36 16.35
CA ARG A 671 41.44 -1.25 16.79
C ARG A 671 40.82 -2.62 17.04
N GLU A 672 41.05 -3.52 16.09
CA GLU A 672 40.52 -4.88 16.01
C GLU A 672 41.67 -5.81 15.59
N PRO A 673 41.68 -7.08 16.05
CA PRO A 673 42.66 -8.05 15.59
C PRO A 673 42.52 -8.25 14.08
N VAL A 674 43.64 -8.12 13.36
CA VAL A 674 43.69 -8.37 11.92
C VAL A 674 43.75 -9.88 11.70
N PRO A 675 42.84 -10.48 10.94
CA PRO A 675 42.89 -11.91 10.65
C PRO A 675 44.19 -12.27 9.90
N GLU A 676 44.93 -13.28 10.38
CA GLU A 676 46.09 -13.81 9.68
C GLU A 676 45.62 -14.67 8.49
N VAL A 677 45.57 -14.08 7.30
CA VAL A 677 45.18 -14.80 6.07
C VAL A 677 46.40 -15.17 5.23
N ASN A 678 47.39 -14.27 5.08
CA ASN A 678 48.67 -14.50 4.38
C ASN A 678 49.81 -13.62 4.95
N ALA A 679 51.07 -13.87 4.54
CA ALA A 679 52.26 -13.15 5.06
C ALA A 679 52.42 -11.69 4.55
N ASP A 680 51.77 -11.31 3.44
CA ASP A 680 51.83 -9.97 2.84
C ASP A 680 50.44 -9.29 2.82
N ASN A 681 49.85 -9.05 4.00
CA ASN A 681 48.47 -8.54 4.16
C ASN A 681 48.31 -7.02 3.92
N ARG A 682 49.00 -6.43 2.94
CA ARG A 682 48.99 -4.98 2.65
C ARG A 682 47.59 -4.38 2.46
N PHE A 683 46.64 -5.16 1.94
CA PHE A 683 45.25 -4.71 1.81
C PHE A 683 44.52 -4.64 3.16
N LEU A 684 44.71 -5.65 4.03
CA LEU A 684 44.11 -5.65 5.36
C LEU A 684 44.69 -4.51 6.21
N ASP A 685 45.99 -4.23 6.08
CA ASP A 685 46.62 -3.10 6.77
C ASP A 685 45.97 -1.77 6.42
N VAL A 686 45.63 -1.55 5.15
CA VAL A 686 44.91 -0.33 4.71
C VAL A 686 43.48 -0.30 5.26
N VAL A 687 42.74 -1.41 5.17
CA VAL A 687 41.33 -1.45 5.59
C VAL A 687 41.18 -1.36 7.11
N TYR A 688 41.96 -2.13 7.86
CA TYR A 688 41.95 -2.15 9.32
C TYR A 688 42.69 -0.96 9.94
N GLY A 689 43.68 -0.41 9.23
CA GLY A 689 44.40 0.80 9.61
C GLY A 689 43.59 2.08 9.41
N ARG A 690 42.64 2.13 8.47
CA ARG A 690 41.85 3.34 8.19
C ARG A 690 41.03 3.79 9.41
N ARG A 691 41.28 5.03 9.85
CA ARG A 691 40.58 5.71 10.95
C ARG A 691 40.21 7.13 10.54
N SER A 692 39.27 7.75 11.27
CA SER A 692 38.91 9.14 11.01
C SER A 692 39.88 10.07 11.73
N ILE A 693 40.84 10.63 10.99
CA ILE A 693 41.90 11.51 11.48
C ILE A 693 41.41 12.96 11.50
N ARG A 694 41.49 13.63 12.66
CA ARG A 694 40.94 14.99 12.85
C ARG A 694 41.96 16.03 13.27
N ASP A 695 43.13 15.58 13.72
CA ASP A 695 44.29 16.42 13.99
C ASP A 695 45.35 16.09 12.94
N PHE A 696 45.85 17.13 12.28
CA PHE A 696 46.81 17.02 11.18
C PHE A 696 48.08 17.80 11.51
N THR A 697 49.22 17.35 10.98
CA THR A 697 50.46 18.13 11.04
C THR A 697 50.38 19.31 10.07
N ALA A 698 51.32 20.25 10.18
CA ALA A 698 51.42 21.38 9.26
C ALA A 698 52.05 21.00 7.91
N ASP A 699 52.44 19.73 7.73
CA ASP A 699 53.13 19.28 6.53
C ASP A 699 52.21 19.42 5.31
N PRO A 700 52.73 19.95 4.19
CA PRO A 700 51.92 20.16 3.00
C PRO A 700 51.53 18.83 2.36
N VAL A 701 50.26 18.71 1.96
CA VAL A 701 49.76 17.55 1.21
C VAL A 701 50.07 17.71 -0.27
N SER A 702 50.73 16.72 -0.87
CA SER A 702 51.03 16.70 -2.31
C SER A 702 49.78 16.46 -3.15
N ASP A 703 49.61 17.23 -4.22
CA ASP A 703 48.56 16.96 -5.22
C ASP A 703 48.79 15.63 -5.95
N GLU A 704 50.04 15.13 -6.01
CA GLU A 704 50.33 13.80 -6.58
C GLU A 704 49.70 12.69 -5.74
N ASP A 705 49.83 12.77 -4.41
CA ASP A 705 49.25 11.80 -3.49
C ASP A 705 47.72 11.83 -3.55
N LEU A 706 47.12 13.03 -3.63
CA LEU A 706 45.69 13.17 -3.84
C LEU A 706 45.23 12.59 -5.19
N ARG A 707 45.97 12.84 -6.29
CA ARG A 707 45.66 12.25 -7.61
C ARG A 707 45.73 10.73 -7.56
N ARG A 708 46.73 10.15 -6.89
CA ARG A 708 46.86 8.69 -6.73
C ARG A 708 45.72 8.12 -5.88
N ALA A 709 45.32 8.80 -4.80
CA ALA A 709 44.15 8.41 -4.01
C ALA A 709 42.85 8.47 -4.82
N VAL A 710 42.64 9.52 -5.63
CA VAL A 710 41.49 9.65 -6.54
C VAL A 710 41.50 8.56 -7.61
N GLN A 711 42.67 8.23 -8.19
CA GLN A 711 42.80 7.17 -9.19
C GLN A 711 42.38 5.80 -8.63
N LEU A 712 42.68 5.52 -7.36
CA LEU A 712 42.20 4.33 -6.67
C LEU A 712 40.68 4.38 -6.45
N ALA A 713 40.13 5.54 -6.08
CA ALA A 713 38.68 5.74 -5.95
C ALA A 713 37.92 5.51 -7.27
N MET A 714 38.52 5.87 -8.40
CA MET A 714 37.95 5.66 -9.75
C MET A 714 37.78 4.19 -10.13
N GLN A 715 38.36 3.24 -9.37
CA GLN A 715 38.13 1.81 -9.57
C GLN A 715 36.78 1.34 -8.99
N ALA A 716 36.07 2.20 -8.25
CA ALA A 716 34.75 1.88 -7.72
C ALA A 716 33.75 1.62 -8.88
N PRO A 717 32.91 0.58 -8.78
CA PRO A 717 31.89 0.33 -9.79
C PRO A 717 30.84 1.46 -9.77
N SER A 718 30.29 1.74 -10.94
CA SER A 718 29.18 2.68 -11.12
C SER A 718 28.11 2.06 -12.02
N VAL A 719 26.85 2.49 -11.88
CA VAL A 719 25.75 1.95 -12.69
C VAL A 719 26.09 2.05 -14.17
N CYS A 720 26.07 0.91 -14.88
CA CYS A 720 26.44 0.83 -16.30
C CYS A 720 27.77 1.54 -16.65
N ASN A 721 28.74 1.61 -15.73
CA ASN A 721 30.03 2.29 -15.89
C ASN A 721 29.96 3.81 -16.21
N ARG A 722 28.92 4.51 -15.72
CA ARG A 722 28.69 5.93 -16.02
C ARG A 722 29.54 6.93 -15.22
N GLN A 723 30.29 6.46 -14.21
CA GLN A 723 31.38 7.23 -13.56
C GLN A 723 30.97 8.64 -13.08
N ALA A 724 29.88 8.71 -12.31
CA ALA A 724 29.29 9.97 -11.83
C ALA A 724 30.13 10.71 -10.77
N GLY A 725 31.05 10.03 -10.08
CA GLY A 725 31.82 10.59 -8.96
C GLY A 725 32.72 11.76 -9.38
N ARG A 726 32.80 12.80 -8.54
CA ARG A 726 33.75 13.91 -8.65
C ARG A 726 34.42 14.18 -7.30
N VAL A 727 35.59 14.80 -7.35
CA VAL A 727 36.33 15.28 -6.17
C VAL A 727 36.75 16.71 -6.42
N HIS A 728 36.26 17.62 -5.57
CA HIS A 728 36.72 19.00 -5.53
C HIS A 728 37.76 19.14 -4.43
N VAL A 729 38.91 19.73 -4.75
CA VAL A 729 40.03 19.87 -3.82
C VAL A 729 40.21 21.33 -3.45
N PHE A 730 40.22 21.62 -2.15
CA PHE A 730 40.41 22.96 -1.61
C PHE A 730 41.69 23.00 -0.77
N SER A 731 42.49 24.04 -0.98
CA SER A 731 43.77 24.29 -0.30
C SER A 731 43.86 25.68 0.35
N ASP A 732 42.91 26.59 0.07
CA ASP A 732 42.85 27.91 0.69
C ASP A 732 42.29 27.80 2.12
N PRO A 733 43.09 28.09 3.17
CA PRO A 733 42.65 27.94 4.55
C PRO A 733 41.41 28.77 4.90
N LEU A 734 41.25 29.96 4.32
CA LEU A 734 40.08 30.81 4.62
C LEU A 734 38.80 30.21 4.03
N ARG A 735 38.87 29.71 2.79
CA ARG A 735 37.75 29.03 2.14
C ARG A 735 37.41 27.70 2.80
N ILE A 736 38.43 26.94 3.20
CA ILE A 736 38.27 25.68 3.96
C ILE A 736 37.56 25.96 5.28
N GLN A 737 38.02 26.97 6.04
CA GLN A 737 37.43 27.30 7.33
C GLN A 737 35.97 27.72 7.19
N ALA A 738 35.67 28.60 6.22
CA ALA A 738 34.29 29.02 5.94
C ALA A 738 33.37 27.83 5.60
N ALA A 739 33.86 26.87 4.78
CA ALA A 739 33.09 25.68 4.44
C ALA A 739 32.85 24.77 5.66
N ILE A 740 33.87 24.59 6.49
CA ILE A 740 33.78 23.81 7.73
C ILE A 740 32.79 24.44 8.72
N ASP A 741 32.78 25.77 8.85
CA ASP A 741 31.89 26.48 9.75
C ASP A 741 30.42 26.30 9.35
N ILE A 742 30.12 26.31 8.04
CA ILE A 742 28.77 26.02 7.53
C ILE A 742 28.41 24.54 7.72
N GLN A 743 29.34 23.62 7.44
CA GLN A 743 29.12 22.18 7.60
C GLN A 743 28.89 21.79 9.08
N GLY A 744 29.64 22.40 10.00
CA GLY A 744 29.47 22.35 11.44
C GLY A 744 29.92 21.06 12.14
N GLY A 745 30.39 20.05 11.40
CA GLY A 745 30.79 18.73 11.91
C GLY A 745 32.26 18.62 12.32
N PHE A 746 33.09 19.61 11.96
CA PHE A 746 34.52 19.68 12.29
C PHE A 746 34.85 20.80 13.29
N GLY A 747 33.81 21.34 13.95
CA GLY A 747 33.95 22.44 14.89
C GLY A 747 34.93 22.15 16.03
N GLY A 748 35.85 23.07 16.23
CA GLY A 748 36.84 23.04 17.30
C GLY A 748 38.09 22.22 17.01
N TYR A 749 38.26 21.63 15.83
CA TYR A 749 39.58 21.15 15.39
C TYR A 749 40.28 22.25 14.58
N ASN A 750 41.60 22.15 14.42
CA ASN A 750 42.35 23.06 13.55
C ASN A 750 41.93 22.87 12.08
N THR A 751 41.98 23.94 11.29
CA THR A 751 41.69 23.90 9.85
C THR A 751 42.57 22.83 9.17
N PRO A 752 42.00 21.87 8.43
CA PRO A 752 42.79 20.83 7.79
C PRO A 752 43.61 21.40 6.62
N PRO A 753 44.79 20.83 6.30
CA PRO A 753 45.64 21.33 5.23
C PRO A 753 45.03 21.12 3.84
N ARG A 754 44.12 20.14 3.69
CA ARG A 754 43.26 19.96 2.52
C ARG A 754 41.84 19.63 2.94
N LEU A 755 40.88 20.18 2.20
CA LEU A 755 39.49 19.76 2.26
C LEU A 755 39.08 19.25 0.89
N LEU A 756 38.51 18.07 0.84
CA LEU A 756 37.98 17.45 -0.37
C LEU A 756 36.45 17.47 -0.27
N LEU A 757 35.73 17.73 -1.36
CA LEU A 757 34.29 17.49 -1.45
C LEU A 757 34.05 16.41 -2.49
N VAL A 758 33.53 15.26 -2.04
CA VAL A 758 33.08 14.20 -2.94
C VAL A 758 31.63 14.50 -3.33
N THR A 759 31.37 14.52 -4.63
CA THR A 759 30.03 14.68 -5.18
C THR A 759 29.74 13.59 -6.22
N ALA A 760 28.48 13.47 -6.62
CA ALA A 760 28.07 12.67 -7.76
C ALA A 760 27.22 13.51 -8.72
N ASP A 761 27.58 13.48 -10.00
CA ASP A 761 26.91 14.22 -11.06
C ASP A 761 25.59 13.54 -11.47
N LEU A 762 24.47 14.20 -11.17
CA LEU A 762 23.12 13.73 -11.46
C LEU A 762 22.86 13.55 -12.96
N ASN A 763 23.61 14.25 -13.82
CA ASN A 763 23.48 14.11 -15.27
C ASN A 763 23.91 12.73 -15.78
N ALA A 764 24.57 11.92 -14.95
CA ALA A 764 24.93 10.55 -15.27
C ALA A 764 23.76 9.55 -15.15
N PHE A 765 22.60 9.96 -14.65
CA PHE A 765 21.45 9.07 -14.42
C PHE A 765 20.31 9.36 -15.40
N LEU A 766 19.70 8.30 -15.92
CA LEU A 766 18.80 8.33 -17.07
C LEU A 766 17.32 8.16 -16.69
N PHE A 767 17.05 7.53 -15.54
CA PHE A 767 15.69 7.14 -15.15
C PHE A 767 15.32 7.63 -13.75
N ALA A 768 14.02 7.90 -13.56
CA ALA A 768 13.47 8.33 -12.27
C ALA A 768 13.71 7.31 -11.14
N SER A 769 13.81 6.03 -11.49
CA SER A 769 14.15 4.95 -10.56
C SER A 769 15.58 5.07 -10.00
N GLU A 770 16.49 5.76 -10.70
CA GLU A 770 17.90 5.94 -10.32
C GLU A 770 18.11 7.14 -9.36
N ARG A 771 17.05 7.77 -8.84
CA ARG A 771 17.13 8.96 -7.96
C ARG A 771 18.08 8.82 -6.75
N ASN A 772 18.27 7.60 -6.23
CA ASN A 772 19.16 7.31 -5.11
C ASN A 772 20.53 6.76 -5.55
N GLN A 773 20.71 6.49 -6.85
CA GLN A 773 21.91 5.85 -7.39
C GLN A 773 23.15 6.72 -7.23
N ALA A 774 22.99 8.05 -7.30
CA ALA A 774 24.07 8.99 -7.05
C ALA A 774 24.72 8.80 -5.66
N PHE A 775 23.93 8.52 -4.63
CA PHE A 775 24.43 8.26 -3.28
C PHE A 775 25.08 6.88 -3.14
N VAL A 776 24.61 5.88 -3.90
CA VAL A 776 25.22 4.55 -3.94
C VAL A 776 26.59 4.61 -4.62
N ASP A 777 26.65 5.11 -5.85
CA ASP A 777 27.89 5.24 -6.63
C ASP A 777 28.88 6.18 -5.92
N GLY A 778 28.38 7.31 -5.41
CA GLY A 778 29.17 8.27 -4.65
C GLY A 778 29.71 7.69 -3.35
N GLY A 779 28.93 6.89 -2.62
CA GLY A 779 29.37 6.23 -1.38
C GLY A 779 30.47 5.19 -1.62
N LEU A 780 30.36 4.41 -2.71
CA LEU A 780 31.40 3.47 -3.14
C LEU A 780 32.70 4.21 -3.50
N PHE A 781 32.58 5.27 -4.30
CA PHE A 781 33.70 6.12 -4.69
C PHE A 781 34.37 6.78 -3.47
N MET A 782 33.58 7.33 -2.54
CA MET A 782 34.07 7.94 -1.30
C MET A 782 34.85 6.93 -0.44
N MET A 783 34.36 5.69 -0.32
CA MET A 783 35.10 4.66 0.42
C MET A 783 36.43 4.33 -0.26
N GLY A 784 36.44 4.21 -1.60
CA GLY A 784 37.66 4.04 -2.38
C GLY A 784 38.66 5.18 -2.15
N LEU A 785 38.19 6.42 -2.09
CA LEU A 785 39.02 7.59 -1.79
C LEU A 785 39.63 7.53 -0.38
N LEU A 786 38.85 7.17 0.63
CA LEU A 786 39.35 7.04 2.01
C LEU A 786 40.42 5.95 2.16
N LEU A 787 40.26 4.82 1.46
CA LEU A 787 41.28 3.77 1.40
C LEU A 787 42.50 4.24 0.59
N GLY A 788 42.28 4.98 -0.49
CA GLY A 788 43.34 5.57 -1.30
C GLY A 788 44.20 6.54 -0.50
N LEU A 789 43.59 7.42 0.31
CA LEU A 789 44.28 8.33 1.23
C LEU A 789 45.13 7.55 2.24
N GLN A 790 44.56 6.53 2.89
CA GLN A 790 45.28 5.67 3.81
C GLN A 790 46.47 4.95 3.14
N HIS A 791 46.29 4.49 1.90
CA HIS A 791 47.34 3.82 1.13
C HIS A 791 48.52 4.74 0.80
N VAL A 792 48.27 6.00 0.48
CA VAL A 792 49.32 7.00 0.23
C VAL A 792 49.87 7.64 1.53
N GLY A 793 49.47 7.14 2.70
CA GLY A 793 49.97 7.60 4.00
C GLY A 793 49.31 8.87 4.53
N LEU A 794 48.18 9.29 3.96
CA LEU A 794 47.40 10.44 4.42
C LEU A 794 46.25 10.02 5.33
N GLY A 795 46.00 10.83 6.35
CA GLY A 795 44.82 10.73 7.19
C GLY A 795 43.60 11.32 6.49
N GLY A 796 42.43 10.73 6.70
CA GLY A 796 41.17 11.23 6.16
C GLY A 796 40.05 11.20 7.20
N CYS A 797 39.24 12.26 7.29
CA CYS A 797 38.00 12.25 8.07
C CYS A 797 36.80 12.67 7.22
N PRO A 798 35.87 11.75 6.92
CA PRO A 798 34.63 12.11 6.25
C PRO A 798 33.74 12.94 7.17
N LEU A 799 33.14 13.99 6.61
CA LEU A 799 32.21 14.90 7.28
C LEU A 799 30.88 14.85 6.53
N ASN A 800 29.81 14.52 7.26
CA ASN A 800 28.48 14.32 6.70
C ASN A 800 27.96 15.59 6.00
N THR A 801 27.42 15.42 4.79
CA THR A 801 26.78 16.49 4.02
C THR A 801 25.26 16.37 3.93
N ALA A 802 24.64 15.35 4.56
CA ALA A 802 23.19 15.27 4.71
C ALA A 802 22.69 16.35 5.69
N MET A 803 22.55 17.57 5.16
CA MET A 803 22.19 18.79 5.87
C MET A 803 20.89 19.39 5.32
N ASN A 804 20.40 20.46 5.94
CA ASN A 804 19.23 21.17 5.42
C ASN A 804 19.58 21.98 4.15
N THR A 805 18.55 22.33 3.39
CA THR A 805 18.68 23.07 2.13
C THR A 805 19.37 24.42 2.28
N GLN A 806 19.20 25.11 3.41
CA GLN A 806 19.84 26.40 3.67
C GLN A 806 21.36 26.29 3.74
N ARG A 807 21.88 25.31 4.51
CA ARG A 807 23.33 25.09 4.62
C ARG A 807 23.93 24.58 3.33
N GLU A 808 23.22 23.69 2.63
CA GLU A 808 23.68 23.20 1.34
C GLU A 808 23.78 24.32 0.30
N ALA A 809 22.77 25.19 0.20
CA ALA A 809 22.80 26.35 -0.70
C ALA A 809 23.98 27.29 -0.41
N ALA A 810 24.23 27.59 0.87
CA ALA A 810 25.37 28.42 1.28
C ALA A 810 26.72 27.79 0.89
N LEU A 811 26.86 26.47 1.00
CA LEU A 811 28.07 25.77 0.57
C LEU A 811 28.22 25.75 -0.95
N ARG A 812 27.13 25.55 -1.70
CA ARG A 812 27.16 25.61 -3.17
C ARG A 812 27.63 26.98 -3.66
N GLU A 813 27.11 28.05 -3.07
CA GLU A 813 27.53 29.42 -3.36
C GLU A 813 29.01 29.66 -2.98
N LEU A 814 29.42 29.26 -1.77
CA LEU A 814 30.80 29.43 -1.30
C LEU A 814 31.82 28.65 -2.14
N LEU A 815 31.47 27.45 -2.58
CA LEU A 815 32.40 26.51 -3.22
C LEU A 815 32.26 26.42 -4.73
N ASP A 816 31.29 27.13 -5.31
CA ASP A 816 30.97 27.11 -6.75
C ASP A 816 30.66 25.70 -7.27
N ILE A 817 29.76 25.00 -6.56
CA ILE A 817 29.36 23.62 -6.90
C ILE A 817 28.01 23.64 -7.64
N PRO A 818 27.92 23.07 -8.85
CA PRO A 818 26.70 23.12 -9.66
C PRO A 818 25.56 22.32 -9.02
N GLU A 819 24.31 22.76 -9.25
CA GLU A 819 23.11 22.06 -8.76
C GLU A 819 23.00 20.61 -9.24
N SER A 820 23.60 20.30 -10.41
CA SER A 820 23.62 18.94 -10.93
C SER A 820 24.47 17.98 -10.11
N GLU A 821 25.28 18.45 -9.18
CA GLU A 821 26.09 17.59 -8.33
C GLU A 821 25.50 17.45 -6.92
N VAL A 822 25.20 16.23 -6.49
CA VAL A 822 24.78 15.96 -5.10
C VAL A 822 25.99 15.77 -4.20
N PHE A 823 25.92 16.30 -2.98
CA PHE A 823 27.01 16.19 -2.02
C PHE A 823 27.01 14.81 -1.37
N ILE A 824 28.14 14.09 -1.47
CA ILE A 824 28.31 12.79 -0.83
C ILE A 824 28.92 12.96 0.56
N SER A 825 30.07 13.62 0.65
CA SER A 825 30.74 13.96 1.91
C SER A 825 31.90 14.92 1.67
N PHE A 826 32.18 15.80 2.64
CA PHE A 826 33.51 16.39 2.71
C PHE A 826 34.51 15.39 3.30
N VAL A 827 35.79 15.51 2.95
CA VAL A 827 36.88 14.75 3.58
C VAL A 827 37.99 15.74 3.96
N ALA A 828 38.19 15.92 5.26
CA ALA A 828 39.40 16.59 5.75
C ALA A 828 40.59 15.64 5.56
N ALA A 829 41.68 16.12 4.96
CA ALA A 829 42.84 15.30 4.62
C ALA A 829 44.16 15.99 4.97
N GLY A 830 45.14 15.20 5.40
CA GLY A 830 46.44 15.70 5.83
C GLY A 830 47.38 14.61 6.36
N HIS A 831 48.64 14.97 6.53
CA HIS A 831 49.57 14.16 7.32
C HIS A 831 49.21 14.22 8.81
N TYR A 832 49.54 13.18 9.56
CA TYR A 832 49.20 13.09 10.98
C TYR A 832 50.28 12.34 11.75
N ASP A 833 50.41 12.66 13.04
CA ASP A 833 51.27 11.89 13.94
C ASP A 833 50.55 10.57 14.29
N PRO A 834 51.14 9.39 14.05
CA PRO A 834 50.52 8.11 14.41
C PRO A 834 50.18 7.95 15.90
N ALA A 835 50.76 8.77 16.78
CA ALA A 835 50.46 8.80 18.21
C ALA A 835 49.20 9.61 18.58
N ILE A 836 48.60 10.39 17.65
CA ILE A 836 47.37 11.14 17.97
C ILE A 836 46.25 10.20 18.39
N LEU A 837 45.37 10.69 19.24
CA LEU A 837 44.22 9.92 19.66
C LEU A 837 43.12 9.99 18.60
N THR A 838 42.44 8.86 18.41
CA THR A 838 41.27 8.73 17.54
C THR A 838 40.15 8.06 18.31
N PRO A 839 38.88 8.35 17.99
CA PRO A 839 37.75 7.60 18.53
C PRO A 839 37.93 6.12 18.25
N ARG A 840 37.73 5.28 19.28
CA ARG A 840 37.86 3.85 19.12
C ARG A 840 36.85 3.33 18.12
N SER A 841 35.57 3.71 18.29
CA SER A 841 34.49 3.35 17.38
C SER A 841 34.51 1.85 17.03
N ARG A 842 34.49 0.99 18.05
CA ARG A 842 34.55 -0.47 17.89
C ARG A 842 33.46 -0.96 16.93
N ARG A 843 33.79 -1.88 16.02
CA ARG A 843 32.77 -2.52 15.16
C ARG A 843 31.99 -3.58 15.92
N VAL A 844 30.72 -3.73 15.57
CA VAL A 844 29.88 -4.83 16.05
C VAL A 844 30.31 -6.15 15.39
N GLY A 845 29.95 -7.28 16.01
CA GLY A 845 30.24 -8.60 15.47
C GLY A 845 29.55 -8.86 14.12
N VAL A 846 30.14 -9.71 13.29
CA VAL A 846 29.66 -10.05 11.94
C VAL A 846 28.21 -10.54 11.96
N GLU A 847 27.83 -11.35 12.95
CA GLU A 847 26.48 -11.89 13.13
C GLU A 847 25.39 -10.81 13.35
N GLN A 848 25.77 -9.58 13.74
CA GLN A 848 24.81 -8.48 13.85
C GLN A 848 24.50 -7.83 12.49
N VAL A 849 25.34 -8.07 11.49
CA VAL A 849 25.26 -7.47 10.15
C VAL A 849 24.84 -8.51 9.11
N MET A 850 25.40 -9.72 9.17
CA MET A 850 25.13 -10.81 8.25
C MET A 850 23.95 -11.65 8.74
N ARG A 851 23.04 -12.01 7.83
CA ARG A 851 21.88 -12.88 8.12
C ARG A 851 21.84 -14.05 7.15
N HIS A 852 21.76 -15.26 7.69
CA HIS A 852 21.56 -16.48 6.91
C HIS A 852 20.07 -16.80 6.82
N HIS A 853 19.53 -16.89 5.60
CA HIS A 853 18.12 -17.18 5.37
C HIS A 853 17.81 -18.68 5.14
N ASP A 854 18.82 -19.46 4.78
CA ASP A 854 18.67 -20.87 4.35
C ASP A 854 19.33 -21.89 5.29
N GLN A 855 19.81 -21.47 6.47
CA GLN A 855 20.35 -22.38 7.48
C GLN A 855 19.25 -22.80 8.47
N PRO A 856 19.11 -24.11 8.79
CA PRO A 856 18.21 -24.55 9.85
C PRO A 856 18.64 -23.90 11.17
N ALA A 857 17.66 -23.48 11.97
CA ALA A 857 17.90 -22.84 13.25
C ALA A 857 18.54 -23.83 14.23
N THR A 858 19.88 -23.88 14.24
CA THR A 858 20.66 -24.55 15.29
C THR A 858 21.62 -23.56 15.91
N ASP A 859 21.48 -23.44 17.23
CA ASP A 859 22.35 -22.79 18.22
C ASP A 859 22.68 -21.30 18.04
N ALA A 860 21.81 -20.50 18.66
CA ALA A 860 22.09 -19.22 19.32
C ALA A 860 22.72 -18.08 18.48
N VAL A 861 21.89 -17.49 17.61
CA VAL A 861 21.77 -16.03 17.56
C VAL A 861 20.29 -15.73 17.77
N PRO A 862 19.88 -14.90 18.76
CA PRO A 862 18.49 -14.53 18.88
C PRO A 862 18.08 -13.88 17.57
N ALA A 863 17.16 -14.50 16.84
CA ALA A 863 16.44 -13.82 15.79
C ALA A 863 15.96 -12.50 16.40
N PHE A 864 16.23 -11.38 15.72
CA PHE A 864 15.53 -10.12 15.99
C PHE A 864 14.05 -10.40 15.72
N ARG A 865 13.36 -10.95 16.73
CA ARG A 865 11.92 -10.82 16.86
C ARG A 865 11.68 -9.32 16.81
N GLN A 866 10.85 -8.90 15.85
CA GLN A 866 10.26 -7.59 15.90
C GLN A 866 9.71 -7.42 17.32
N ASP A 867 10.15 -6.35 17.97
CA ASP A 867 9.84 -6.00 19.34
C ASP A 867 8.36 -6.35 19.66
N GLU A 868 8.14 -7.43 20.41
CA GLU A 868 6.96 -7.54 21.26
C GLU A 868 7.07 -6.35 22.20
N ALA A 869 6.15 -5.40 22.07
CA ALA A 869 6.03 -4.29 22.98
C ALA A 869 5.92 -4.85 24.40
N VAL A 870 6.99 -4.66 25.18
CA VAL A 870 6.98 -4.86 26.62
C VAL A 870 5.96 -3.85 27.19
N LYS A 871 5.03 -4.40 27.96
CA LYS A 871 3.90 -3.75 28.65
C LYS A 871 4.22 -2.40 29.29
#